data_AF-A0A2D0T7B0-F1
#
_entry.id   AF-A0A2D0T7B0-F1
#
_cell.length_a   1.000
_cell.length_b   1.000
_cell.length_c   1.000
_cell.angle_alpha   90.00
_cell.angle_beta   90.00
_cell.angle_gamma   90.00
#
_symmetry.space_group_name_H-M   'P 1'
#
loop_
_entity.id
_entity.type
_entity.pdbx_description
1 polymer ?
#
loop_
_entity_poly.entity_id
_entity_poly.type
_entity_poly.pdbx_seq_one_letter_code
_entity_poly.pdbx_strand_id
1 'polypeptide(L)'
;MAVDVEKIIQCITHGDQDSVLTQLDHYNTEFAQCFFFNVEERERRKQQELEEFRRNKVRDYVPDPDSEFGSGDEDREDPDLVLRRRLAEALLRFVRTRLQPSVLSACLRTLRILSRDRQALAPFITDLAILTLASLGGIKTPPLSHHDNEEEEKEIGEETVDSVASNPVTNMDFHVHFIDANSAAPHVSSAPSHTPHCVSEDITEMERTDDIYGVLTRGKRDAREEEDEERSEWCDDGEVWRKEAMKTLCNIIYNSQRAQERASALRLLPGLSEKLKDGIRSVSPPSGQFYELRLLFLLTALRPELRRQLRQERGVSMLTAALEQCLEVQWADVYEVVAWDSESPPVCKEVSQRAIEILKVLFNVTYSSHTQQPDEEDAALYRRLAAVLRHCLLLPCQGEELTEELQGQTVNVLSALPLQCLDVLLSARLSEGSRESGGVNMDCVHSLLLFMERRLDRGHKLKERLTPVLNLLTESCRAHRETRHYFRQQILPPLRDVALRPEQGDTIRNKLVRLMTHVDTELKHCAAELLFVLCKENVGRFVKYTGYGNAAGLLAARGLLSGRSSTPQSKYSSDSDSDTEEYRQARDRINLVTGRVEEPQPDPMEGMSEEEKEAEAVRLVAMFNRLSRDKIIQPMSVTPDGRLAPLCGIMRNSALEEEEEEEEEEEEEEADCEEVD
;
A
#
# COMPACT_ATOMS: atom_id res chain seq x y z
N MET A 1 -43.32 -2.92 5.12
CA MET A 1 -43.83 -4.03 4.29
C MET A 1 -42.62 -4.72 3.71
N ALA A 2 -42.60 -6.04 3.61
CA ALA A 2 -41.48 -6.73 2.95
C ALA A 2 -41.39 -6.31 1.49
N VAL A 3 -40.17 -6.14 0.96
CA VAL A 3 -39.93 -5.83 -0.45
C VAL A 3 -40.33 -7.01 -1.33
N ASP A 4 -41.19 -6.75 -2.32
CA ASP A 4 -41.60 -7.73 -3.32
C ASP A 4 -40.83 -7.52 -4.63
N VAL A 5 -39.80 -8.35 -4.83
CA VAL A 5 -38.93 -8.30 -6.01
C VAL A 5 -39.66 -8.74 -7.28
N GLU A 6 -40.62 -9.67 -7.19
CA GLU A 6 -41.40 -10.09 -8.36
C GLU A 6 -42.31 -8.98 -8.85
N LYS A 7 -42.95 -8.26 -7.92
CA LYS A 7 -43.76 -7.08 -8.23
C LYS A 7 -42.93 -5.96 -8.87
N ILE A 8 -41.70 -5.70 -8.39
CA ILE A 8 -40.79 -4.74 -9.04
C ILE A 8 -40.52 -5.16 -10.50
N ILE A 9 -40.19 -6.42 -10.73
CA ILE A 9 -39.95 -6.96 -12.09
C ILE A 9 -41.21 -6.82 -12.96
N GLN A 10 -42.40 -7.09 -12.41
CA GLN A 10 -43.66 -6.90 -13.11
C GLN A 10 -43.86 -5.43 -13.51
N CYS A 11 -43.70 -4.47 -12.59
CA CYS A 11 -43.80 -3.04 -12.90
C CYS A 11 -42.83 -2.62 -14.02
N ILE A 12 -41.58 -3.10 -13.99
CA ILE A 12 -40.59 -2.85 -15.06
C ILE A 12 -41.07 -3.40 -16.40
N THR A 13 -41.62 -4.61 -16.45
CA THR A 13 -42.13 -5.21 -17.71
C THR A 13 -43.36 -4.49 -18.29
N HIS A 14 -44.17 -3.83 -17.46
CA HIS A 14 -45.31 -3.03 -17.90
C HIS A 14 -44.92 -1.60 -18.32
N GLY A 15 -43.70 -1.15 -18.00
CA GLY A 15 -43.19 0.19 -18.33
C GLY A 15 -43.76 1.32 -17.48
N ASP A 16 -44.44 1.01 -16.37
CA ASP A 16 -45.05 1.97 -15.45
C ASP A 16 -43.97 2.63 -14.58
N GLN A 17 -43.47 3.79 -15.02
CA GLN A 17 -42.33 4.47 -14.40
C GLN A 17 -42.62 4.96 -12.97
N ASP A 18 -43.84 5.41 -12.68
CA ASP A 18 -44.21 5.95 -11.36
C ASP A 18 -44.33 4.82 -10.33
N SER A 19 -44.89 3.69 -10.74
CA SER A 19 -44.95 2.46 -9.93
C SER A 19 -43.56 1.85 -9.71
N VAL A 20 -42.72 1.81 -10.77
CA VAL A 20 -41.31 1.38 -10.64
C VAL A 20 -40.56 2.25 -9.64
N LEU A 21 -40.62 3.59 -9.78
CA LEU A 21 -39.96 4.52 -8.85
C LEU A 21 -40.39 4.25 -7.39
N THR A 22 -41.70 4.17 -7.15
CA THR A 22 -42.25 3.93 -5.80
C THR A 22 -41.76 2.61 -5.19
N GLN A 23 -41.70 1.51 -5.96
CA GLN A 23 -41.21 0.24 -5.43
C GLN A 23 -39.67 0.22 -5.28
N LEU A 24 -38.93 0.88 -6.18
CA LEU A 24 -37.47 0.96 -6.11
C LEU A 24 -37.00 1.88 -4.98
N ASP A 25 -37.68 2.96 -4.66
CA ASP A 25 -37.33 3.81 -3.51
C ASP A 25 -37.54 3.07 -2.19
N HIS A 26 -38.58 2.23 -2.08
CA HIS A 26 -38.75 1.33 -0.93
C HIS A 26 -37.61 0.29 -0.85
N TYR A 27 -37.28 -0.38 -1.97
CA TYR A 27 -36.12 -1.29 -2.07
C TYR A 27 -34.81 -0.61 -1.65
N ASN A 28 -34.55 0.58 -2.21
CA ASN A 28 -33.31 1.33 -1.99
C ASN A 28 -33.20 1.77 -0.53
N THR A 29 -34.29 2.24 0.07
CA THR A 29 -34.32 2.62 1.50
C THR A 29 -34.05 1.43 2.42
N GLU A 30 -34.59 0.25 2.09
CA GLU A 30 -34.41 -0.96 2.90
C GLU A 30 -32.98 -1.51 2.80
N PHE A 31 -32.38 -1.48 1.60
CA PHE A 31 -31.11 -2.16 1.30
C PHE A 31 -29.90 -1.24 1.03
N ALA A 32 -30.02 0.09 1.15
CA ALA A 32 -28.92 1.06 0.92
C ALA A 32 -27.63 0.73 1.70
N GLN A 33 -27.75 0.21 2.93
CA GLN A 33 -26.64 -0.11 3.83
C GLN A 33 -26.32 -1.62 3.89
N CYS A 34 -26.94 -2.44 3.03
CA CYS A 34 -26.67 -3.86 2.97
C CYS A 34 -25.38 -4.15 2.21
N PHE A 35 -24.56 -5.01 2.82
CA PHE A 35 -23.41 -5.65 2.20
C PHE A 35 -23.67 -7.15 2.18
N PHE A 36 -23.54 -7.76 1.00
CA PHE A 36 -23.76 -9.19 0.81
C PHE A 36 -22.49 -9.93 1.25
N PHE A 37 -22.46 -10.29 2.53
CA PHE A 37 -21.44 -11.19 3.07
C PHE A 37 -22.01 -12.60 3.12
N ASN A 38 -21.40 -13.52 2.36
CA ASN A 38 -21.59 -14.94 2.64
C ASN A 38 -20.81 -15.28 3.93
N VAL A 39 -21.53 -15.22 5.06
CA VAL A 39 -20.98 -15.56 6.39
C VAL A 39 -20.46 -17.00 6.39
N GLU A 40 -21.17 -17.91 5.73
CA GLU A 40 -20.85 -19.33 5.61
C GLU A 40 -19.55 -19.55 4.82
N GLU A 41 -19.36 -18.88 3.67
CA GLU A 41 -18.10 -18.96 2.91
C GLU A 41 -16.92 -18.35 3.70
N ARG A 42 -17.17 -17.30 4.50
CA ARG A 42 -16.15 -16.70 5.36
C ARG A 42 -15.75 -17.59 6.53
N GLU A 43 -16.72 -18.21 7.21
CA GLU A 43 -16.42 -19.20 8.24
C GLU A 43 -15.76 -20.43 7.63
N ARG A 44 -16.22 -20.93 6.47
CA ARG A 44 -15.56 -22.05 5.76
C ARG A 44 -14.10 -21.74 5.41
N ARG A 45 -13.79 -20.52 4.94
CA ARG A 45 -12.39 -20.10 4.69
C ARG A 45 -11.58 -20.04 5.99
N LYS A 46 -12.12 -19.51 7.08
CA LYS A 46 -11.46 -19.57 8.40
C LYS A 46 -11.26 -21.01 8.88
N GLN A 47 -12.23 -21.90 8.65
CA GLN A 47 -12.14 -23.33 8.97
C GLN A 47 -10.97 -23.96 8.21
N GLN A 48 -10.90 -23.72 6.90
CA GLN A 48 -9.83 -24.20 6.01
C GLN A 48 -8.46 -23.63 6.40
N GLU A 49 -8.35 -22.31 6.67
CA GLU A 49 -7.11 -21.69 7.17
C GLU A 49 -6.69 -22.26 8.54
N LEU A 50 -7.65 -22.55 9.44
CA LEU A 50 -7.39 -23.15 10.75
C LEU A 50 -6.97 -24.62 10.64
N GLU A 51 -7.57 -25.39 9.72
CA GLU A 51 -7.22 -26.77 9.41
C GLU A 51 -5.84 -26.88 8.74
N GLU A 52 -5.55 -26.00 7.78
CA GLU A 52 -4.23 -25.90 7.14
C GLU A 52 -3.16 -25.46 8.14
N PHE A 53 -3.47 -24.52 9.04
CA PHE A 53 -2.59 -24.14 10.15
C PHE A 53 -2.37 -25.28 11.16
N ARG A 54 -3.40 -26.07 11.48
CA ARG A 54 -3.28 -27.29 12.31
C ARG A 54 -2.38 -28.32 11.62
N ARG A 55 -2.59 -28.56 10.32
CA ARG A 55 -1.81 -29.49 9.50
C ARG A 55 -0.33 -29.08 9.40
N ASN A 56 -0.05 -27.79 9.29
CA ASN A 56 1.31 -27.24 9.23
C ASN A 56 2.03 -27.18 10.60
N LYS A 57 1.31 -27.32 11.72
CA LYS A 57 1.91 -27.31 13.07
C LYS A 57 2.19 -28.69 13.67
N VAL A 58 1.56 -29.76 13.18
CA VAL A 58 1.73 -31.11 13.72
C VAL A 58 2.49 -31.96 12.71
N ARG A 59 3.72 -32.38 13.05
CA ARG A 59 4.59 -33.14 12.15
C ARG A 59 4.24 -34.62 12.02
N ASP A 60 3.23 -35.08 12.78
CA ASP A 60 2.69 -36.44 12.76
C ASP A 60 1.15 -36.38 12.81
N TYR A 61 0.49 -36.32 11.66
CA TYR A 61 -0.95 -36.55 11.54
C TYR A 61 -1.21 -37.68 10.54
N VAL A 62 -1.68 -38.82 11.06
CA VAL A 62 -2.18 -39.95 10.27
C VAL A 62 -3.68 -39.71 10.02
N PRO A 63 -4.16 -39.73 8.76
CA PRO A 63 -5.59 -39.60 8.47
C PRO A 63 -6.39 -40.79 9.02
N ASP A 64 -7.53 -40.49 9.63
CA ASP A 64 -8.56 -41.49 9.96
C ASP A 64 -9.46 -41.71 8.72
N PRO A 65 -9.77 -42.94 8.28
CA PRO A 65 -10.44 -43.15 6.99
C PRO A 65 -11.93 -42.81 6.94
N ASP A 66 -12.59 -42.69 8.10
CA ASP A 66 -14.06 -42.71 8.19
C ASP A 66 -14.65 -41.32 8.50
N SER A 67 -14.71 -40.45 7.49
CA SER A 67 -15.56 -39.23 7.54
C SER A 67 -16.31 -38.97 6.23
N GLU A 68 -17.08 -39.97 5.76
CA GLU A 68 -18.15 -39.73 4.79
C GLU A 68 -19.28 -38.91 5.45
N PHE A 69 -19.20 -37.59 5.37
CA PHE A 69 -20.34 -36.70 5.60
C PHE A 69 -20.94 -36.29 4.25
N GLY A 70 -22.25 -36.48 4.11
CA GLY A 70 -22.91 -36.63 2.81
C GLY A 70 -22.95 -35.38 1.94
N SER A 71 -22.43 -35.51 0.72
CA SER A 71 -22.75 -34.63 -0.41
C SER A 71 -24.16 -34.98 -0.93
N GLY A 72 -25.18 -34.21 -0.54
CA GLY A 72 -26.59 -34.54 -0.86
C GLY A 72 -27.51 -33.39 -1.27
N ASP A 73 -27.22 -32.13 -0.91
CA ASP A 73 -28.16 -31.00 -1.07
C ASP A 73 -27.52 -29.70 -1.62
N GLU A 74 -26.31 -29.73 -2.19
CA GLU A 74 -25.58 -28.52 -2.61
C GLU A 74 -26.08 -27.84 -3.91
N ASP A 75 -27.01 -28.44 -4.65
CA ASP A 75 -27.39 -28.01 -6.02
C ASP A 75 -28.69 -27.16 -6.13
N ARG A 76 -29.33 -26.79 -5.02
CA ARG A 76 -30.50 -25.88 -5.08
C ARG A 76 -30.05 -24.42 -5.05
N GLU A 77 -30.01 -23.78 -6.23
CA GLU A 77 -29.83 -22.31 -6.30
C GLU A 77 -30.88 -21.61 -5.43
N ASP A 78 -30.40 -20.71 -4.57
CA ASP A 78 -31.24 -19.88 -3.70
C ASP A 78 -32.30 -19.11 -4.53
N PRO A 79 -33.61 -19.29 -4.27
CA PRO A 79 -34.66 -18.59 -4.99
C PRO A 79 -34.52 -17.05 -4.93
N ASP A 80 -34.02 -16.50 -3.83
CA ASP A 80 -33.80 -15.05 -3.70
C ASP A 80 -32.64 -14.57 -4.58
N LEU A 81 -31.53 -15.31 -4.64
CA LEU A 81 -30.45 -15.07 -5.60
C LEU A 81 -30.95 -15.08 -7.06
N VAL A 82 -31.81 -16.03 -7.43
CA VAL A 82 -32.42 -16.08 -8.78
C VAL A 82 -33.28 -14.84 -9.04
N LEU A 83 -34.08 -14.41 -8.06
CA LEU A 83 -34.88 -13.18 -8.16
C LEU A 83 -34.01 -11.92 -8.29
N ARG A 84 -32.94 -11.79 -7.49
CA ARG A 84 -31.98 -10.67 -7.58
C ARG A 84 -31.25 -10.62 -8.93
N ARG A 85 -30.87 -11.76 -9.49
CA ARG A 85 -30.30 -11.85 -10.86
C ARG A 85 -31.33 -11.40 -11.92
N ARG A 86 -32.59 -11.87 -11.83
CA ARG A 86 -33.67 -11.47 -12.75
C ARG A 86 -33.99 -9.97 -12.65
N LEU A 87 -33.98 -9.40 -11.44
CA LEU A 87 -34.16 -7.97 -11.22
C LEU A 87 -33.03 -7.15 -11.86
N ALA A 88 -31.76 -7.53 -11.63
CA ALA A 88 -30.62 -6.86 -12.27
C ALA A 88 -30.71 -6.90 -13.80
N GLU A 89 -31.08 -8.04 -14.37
CA GLU A 89 -31.23 -8.21 -15.82
C GLU A 89 -32.41 -7.40 -16.40
N ALA A 90 -33.52 -7.30 -15.67
CA ALA A 90 -34.65 -6.44 -16.04
C ALA A 90 -34.28 -4.95 -16.00
N LEU A 91 -33.62 -4.50 -14.92
CA LEU A 91 -33.16 -3.13 -14.76
C LEU A 91 -32.13 -2.73 -15.84
N LEU A 92 -31.15 -3.59 -16.15
CA LEU A 92 -30.16 -3.34 -17.21
C LEU A 92 -30.77 -3.19 -18.61
N ARG A 93 -31.93 -3.82 -18.87
CA ARG A 93 -32.72 -3.56 -20.09
C ARG A 93 -33.49 -2.24 -19.97
N PHE A 94 -34.11 -1.98 -18.82
CA PHE A 94 -34.97 -0.83 -18.59
C PHE A 94 -34.24 0.52 -18.67
N VAL A 95 -33.04 0.62 -18.10
CA VAL A 95 -32.20 1.85 -18.15
C VAL A 95 -31.72 2.24 -19.55
N ARG A 96 -31.93 1.38 -20.56
CA ARG A 96 -31.65 1.66 -21.98
C ARG A 96 -32.85 2.26 -22.72
N THR A 97 -34.00 2.38 -22.04
CA THR A 97 -35.20 3.05 -22.54
C THR A 97 -35.22 4.53 -22.12
N ARG A 98 -36.21 5.31 -22.57
CA ARG A 98 -36.38 6.71 -22.14
C ARG A 98 -37.06 6.77 -20.78
N LEU A 99 -36.26 6.89 -19.72
CA LEU A 99 -36.72 7.05 -18.34
C LEU A 99 -36.68 8.51 -17.88
N GLN A 100 -37.55 8.86 -16.93
CA GLN A 100 -37.40 10.09 -16.14
C GLN A 100 -36.09 10.05 -15.32
N PRO A 101 -35.43 11.20 -15.03
CA PRO A 101 -34.17 11.23 -14.28
C PRO A 101 -34.25 10.58 -12.89
N SER A 102 -35.36 10.81 -12.17
CA SER A 102 -35.68 10.20 -10.87
C SER A 102 -35.70 8.67 -10.93
N VAL A 103 -36.47 8.12 -11.87
CA VAL A 103 -36.63 6.67 -12.11
C VAL A 103 -35.27 6.04 -12.44
N LEU A 104 -34.47 6.71 -13.28
CA LEU A 104 -33.16 6.23 -13.69
C LEU A 104 -32.13 6.28 -12.54
N SER A 105 -32.16 7.33 -11.72
CA SER A 105 -31.38 7.41 -10.47
C SER A 105 -31.76 6.28 -9.51
N ALA A 106 -33.06 6.03 -9.29
CA ALA A 106 -33.54 4.91 -8.47
C ALA A 106 -33.10 3.54 -9.02
N CYS A 107 -33.20 3.33 -10.34
CA CYS A 107 -32.71 2.11 -11.01
C CYS A 107 -31.21 1.89 -10.80
N LEU A 108 -30.40 2.95 -10.92
CA LEU A 108 -28.94 2.87 -10.75
C LEU A 108 -28.52 2.68 -9.29
N ARG A 109 -29.25 3.24 -8.32
CA ARG A 109 -29.09 2.91 -6.89
C ARG A 109 -29.38 1.43 -6.61
N THR A 110 -30.44 0.87 -7.21
CA THR A 110 -30.76 -0.55 -7.07
C THR A 110 -29.70 -1.43 -7.73
N LEU A 111 -29.22 -1.07 -8.93
CA LEU A 111 -28.10 -1.75 -9.59
C LEU A 111 -26.80 -1.66 -8.78
N ARG A 112 -26.52 -0.52 -8.12
CA ARG A 112 -25.41 -0.36 -7.17
C ARG A 112 -25.53 -1.35 -6.02
N ILE A 113 -26.69 -1.46 -5.38
CA ILE A 113 -26.93 -2.41 -4.29
C ILE A 113 -26.71 -3.85 -4.78
N LEU A 114 -27.36 -4.24 -5.88
CA LEU A 114 -27.24 -5.60 -6.45
C LEU A 114 -25.80 -5.96 -6.85
N SER A 115 -25.01 -5.00 -7.37
CA SER A 115 -23.59 -5.20 -7.72
C SER A 115 -22.65 -5.44 -6.51
N ARG A 116 -23.13 -5.25 -5.28
CA ARG A 116 -22.39 -5.62 -4.06
C ARG A 116 -22.43 -7.14 -3.82
N ASP A 117 -23.40 -7.88 -4.34
CA ASP A 117 -23.42 -9.34 -4.28
C ASP A 117 -22.61 -9.97 -5.41
N ARG A 118 -21.57 -10.72 -5.04
CA ARG A 118 -20.72 -11.48 -5.97
C ARG A 118 -21.48 -12.57 -6.73
N GLN A 119 -22.48 -13.19 -6.11
CA GLN A 119 -23.23 -14.30 -6.72
C GLN A 119 -24.27 -13.79 -7.74
N ALA A 120 -24.81 -12.58 -7.55
CA ALA A 120 -25.73 -11.92 -8.47
C ALA A 120 -25.05 -11.19 -9.65
N LEU A 121 -23.70 -11.17 -9.75
CA LEU A 121 -23.01 -10.39 -10.79
C LEU A 121 -23.22 -10.86 -12.23
N ALA A 122 -23.73 -12.08 -12.48
CA ALA A 122 -23.80 -12.66 -13.82
C ALA A 122 -24.42 -11.74 -14.92
N PRO A 123 -25.55 -11.04 -14.70
CA PRO A 123 -26.14 -10.13 -15.69
C PRO A 123 -25.26 -8.91 -16.02
N PHE A 124 -24.42 -8.48 -15.08
CA PHE A 124 -23.58 -7.29 -15.19
C PHE A 124 -22.30 -7.52 -16.01
N ILE A 125 -21.89 -8.78 -16.24
CA ILE A 125 -20.60 -9.13 -16.87
C ILE A 125 -20.73 -9.28 -18.41
N THR A 126 -21.79 -8.72 -19.00
CA THR A 126 -21.96 -8.66 -20.46
C THR A 126 -21.40 -7.36 -21.02
N ASP A 127 -20.91 -7.35 -22.26
CA ASP A 127 -20.43 -6.12 -22.90
C ASP A 127 -21.50 -5.04 -22.91
N LEU A 128 -22.72 -5.43 -23.21
CA LEU A 128 -23.85 -4.52 -23.31
C LEU A 128 -24.17 -3.87 -21.96
N ALA A 129 -24.09 -4.61 -20.86
CA ALA A 129 -24.26 -4.04 -19.52
C ALA A 129 -23.11 -3.09 -19.15
N ILE A 130 -21.86 -3.50 -19.39
CA ILE A 130 -20.67 -2.71 -19.09
C ILE A 130 -20.63 -1.41 -19.92
N LEU A 131 -20.89 -1.49 -21.23
CA LEU A 131 -20.98 -0.33 -22.13
C LEU A 131 -22.16 0.59 -21.78
N THR A 132 -23.32 0.03 -21.40
CA THR A 132 -24.47 0.84 -20.95
C THR A 132 -24.10 1.63 -19.70
N LEU A 133 -23.55 0.97 -18.68
CA LEU A 133 -23.13 1.64 -17.44
C LEU A 133 -21.98 2.63 -17.68
N ALA A 134 -21.03 2.32 -18.57
CA ALA A 134 -19.96 3.23 -18.95
C ALA A 134 -20.49 4.50 -19.63
N SER A 135 -21.43 4.35 -20.58
CA SER A 135 -22.09 5.47 -21.26
C SER A 135 -22.92 6.32 -20.28
N LEU A 136 -23.68 5.69 -19.37
CA LEU A 136 -24.41 6.38 -18.30
C LEU A 136 -23.46 7.10 -17.32
N GLY A 137 -22.27 6.54 -17.08
CA GLY A 137 -21.18 7.18 -16.35
C GLY A 137 -20.42 8.26 -17.15
N GLY A 138 -20.78 8.51 -18.41
CA GLY A 138 -20.15 9.50 -19.29
C GLY A 138 -18.79 9.09 -19.88
N ILE A 139 -18.43 7.82 -19.85
CA ILE A 139 -17.22 7.27 -20.48
C ILE A 139 -17.49 7.05 -21.97
N LYS A 140 -16.80 7.79 -22.84
CA LYS A 140 -16.88 7.63 -24.30
C LYS A 140 -16.04 6.41 -24.72
N THR A 141 -16.69 5.34 -25.19
CA THR A 141 -16.00 4.19 -25.78
C THR A 141 -15.91 4.34 -27.30
N PRO A 142 -14.76 4.02 -27.94
CA PRO A 142 -14.69 3.99 -29.40
C PRO A 142 -15.64 2.92 -29.97
N PRO A 143 -16.17 3.09 -31.20
CA PRO A 143 -16.91 2.04 -31.85
C PRO A 143 -16.01 0.80 -31.99
N LEU A 144 -16.52 -0.36 -31.59
CA LEU A 144 -15.84 -1.63 -31.75
C LEU A 144 -15.69 -1.89 -33.25
N SER A 145 -14.46 -1.97 -33.74
CA SER A 145 -14.19 -2.47 -35.08
C SER A 145 -14.54 -3.95 -35.12
N HIS A 146 -15.72 -4.26 -35.64
CA HIS A 146 -16.09 -5.59 -36.06
C HIS A 146 -15.10 -6.05 -37.14
N HIS A 147 -14.12 -6.87 -36.75
CA HIS A 147 -13.52 -7.82 -37.66
C HIS A 147 -14.52 -8.96 -37.83
N ASP A 148 -15.60 -8.69 -38.56
CA ASP A 148 -16.46 -9.75 -39.05
C ASP A 148 -15.66 -10.53 -40.11
N ASN A 149 -15.57 -11.84 -39.92
CA ASN A 149 -14.97 -12.74 -40.89
C ASN A 149 -15.91 -12.89 -42.09
N GLU A 150 -15.88 -11.91 -43.01
CA GLU A 150 -16.47 -12.02 -44.34
C GLU A 150 -15.37 -12.32 -45.37
N GLU A 151 -14.85 -13.55 -45.33
CA GLU A 151 -14.27 -14.19 -46.50
C GLU A 151 -15.24 -15.27 -47.00
N GLU A 152 -15.34 -15.40 -48.33
CA GLU A 152 -16.26 -16.27 -49.08
C GLU A 152 -17.74 -15.83 -49.20
N GLU A 153 -18.00 -14.87 -50.10
CA GLU A 153 -18.81 -15.17 -51.29
C GLU A 153 -18.42 -14.27 -52.48
N LYS A 154 -18.36 -14.82 -53.70
CA LYS A 154 -17.83 -14.15 -54.90
C LYS A 154 -18.92 -13.73 -55.89
N GLU A 155 -18.73 -12.52 -56.43
CA GLU A 155 -19.01 -12.07 -57.81
C GLU A 155 -20.26 -12.61 -58.55
N ILE A 156 -21.31 -11.76 -58.59
CA ILE A 156 -22.15 -11.33 -59.75
C ILE A 156 -22.82 -10.00 -59.31
N GLY A 157 -23.03 -8.96 -60.12
CA GLY A 157 -22.60 -8.67 -61.50
C GLY A 157 -23.35 -7.46 -62.10
N GLU A 158 -22.75 -6.78 -63.08
CA GLU A 158 -23.31 -5.75 -64.00
C GLU A 158 -23.96 -4.44 -63.45
N GLU A 159 -23.35 -3.30 -63.82
CA GLU A 159 -23.91 -2.09 -64.50
C GLU A 159 -25.33 -1.53 -64.16
N THR A 160 -25.65 -0.21 -64.12
CA THR A 160 -24.95 1.08 -64.37
C THR A 160 -25.82 2.32 -63.91
N VAL A 161 -25.25 3.54 -64.00
CA VAL A 161 -25.84 4.91 -64.14
C VAL A 161 -26.44 5.73 -62.95
N ASP A 162 -25.85 6.94 -62.77
CA ASP A 162 -26.35 8.29 -62.36
C ASP A 162 -27.07 8.65 -61.03
N SER A 163 -26.30 9.35 -60.18
CA SER A 163 -26.54 10.69 -59.58
C SER A 163 -27.93 11.17 -59.10
N VAL A 164 -28.00 11.56 -57.81
CA VAL A 164 -28.51 12.89 -57.34
C VAL A 164 -27.71 13.30 -56.08
N ALA A 165 -27.41 14.59 -55.93
CA ALA A 165 -26.64 15.15 -54.81
C ALA A 165 -27.52 15.65 -53.64
N SER A 166 -26.97 15.68 -52.41
CA SER A 166 -27.23 16.71 -51.39
C SER A 166 -26.21 16.64 -50.24
N ASN A 167 -25.75 17.81 -49.77
CA ASN A 167 -24.73 17.98 -48.73
C ASN A 167 -25.31 17.98 -47.30
N PRO A 168 -24.47 17.81 -46.25
CA PRO A 168 -24.92 17.69 -44.87
C PRO A 168 -25.27 19.03 -44.20
N VAL A 169 -26.13 18.99 -43.18
CA VAL A 169 -26.48 20.13 -42.32
C VAL A 169 -25.92 19.93 -40.91
N THR A 170 -25.25 20.96 -40.40
CA THR A 170 -24.60 21.05 -39.09
C THR A 170 -25.55 21.46 -37.96
N ASN A 171 -25.12 21.19 -36.72
CA ASN A 171 -25.46 21.80 -35.43
C ASN A 171 -26.62 22.82 -35.36
N MET A 172 -27.45 22.67 -34.32
CA MET A 172 -28.21 23.79 -33.76
C MET A 172 -28.29 23.69 -32.23
N ASP A 173 -27.74 24.69 -31.55
CA ASP A 173 -27.82 24.87 -30.09
C ASP A 173 -29.24 25.23 -29.64
N PHE A 174 -29.54 25.03 -28.35
CA PHE A 174 -30.75 25.57 -27.73
C PHE A 174 -30.40 26.46 -26.52
N HIS A 175 -30.62 27.76 -26.68
CA HIS A 175 -30.65 28.76 -25.60
C HIS A 175 -32.01 28.72 -24.89
N VAL A 176 -32.03 28.95 -23.57
CA VAL A 176 -33.26 29.31 -22.83
C VAL A 176 -32.97 30.51 -21.93
N HIS A 177 -33.93 31.44 -21.87
CA HIS A 177 -33.78 32.76 -21.27
C HIS A 177 -33.89 32.80 -19.73
N PHE A 178 -33.16 33.75 -19.13
CA PHE A 178 -33.38 34.26 -17.78
C PHE A 178 -34.76 34.93 -17.61
N ILE A 179 -35.35 34.80 -16.41
CA ILE A 179 -36.35 35.73 -15.86
C ILE A 179 -35.99 36.01 -14.40
N ASP A 180 -35.82 37.29 -14.06
CA ASP A 180 -35.58 37.76 -12.67
C ASP A 180 -36.87 37.76 -11.83
N ALA A 181 -36.73 37.44 -10.54
CA ALA A 181 -37.74 37.75 -9.53
C ALA A 181 -37.09 38.07 -8.16
N ASN A 182 -36.98 39.36 -7.83
CA ASN A 182 -36.60 39.83 -6.49
C ASN A 182 -37.72 39.54 -5.47
N SER A 183 -37.38 38.98 -4.30
CA SER A 183 -38.16 39.21 -3.07
C SER A 183 -37.36 38.96 -1.78
N ALA A 184 -37.20 40.05 -1.02
CA ALA A 184 -36.85 40.22 0.39
C ALA A 184 -36.74 38.99 1.35
N ALA A 185 -35.69 39.02 2.17
CA ALA A 185 -35.58 38.30 3.44
C ALA A 185 -36.47 38.91 4.55
N PRO A 186 -36.61 38.23 5.70
CA PRO A 186 -36.26 38.90 6.96
C PRO A 186 -35.43 38.05 7.95
N HIS A 187 -34.70 38.75 8.83
CA HIS A 187 -33.92 38.19 9.95
C HIS A 187 -34.80 37.74 11.13
N VAL A 188 -34.35 36.72 11.87
CA VAL A 188 -34.60 36.54 13.32
C VAL A 188 -33.32 35.99 14.00
N SER A 189 -33.09 36.33 15.27
CA SER A 189 -31.80 36.24 15.96
C SER A 189 -31.70 35.17 17.07
N SER A 190 -30.48 34.64 17.23
CA SER A 190 -29.74 34.39 18.50
C SER A 190 -30.25 33.41 19.60
N ALA A 191 -29.44 32.33 19.79
CA ALA A 191 -28.80 31.91 21.06
C ALA A 191 -29.62 31.09 22.13
N PRO A 192 -29.03 30.64 23.27
CA PRO A 192 -28.17 29.43 23.35
C PRO A 192 -28.42 28.50 24.59
N SER A 193 -27.88 27.26 24.59
CA SER A 193 -27.51 26.43 25.79
C SER A 193 -26.98 25.05 25.32
N HIS A 194 -25.80 24.52 25.70
CA HIS A 194 -25.22 24.10 27.00
C HIS A 194 -25.50 22.64 27.46
N THR A 195 -24.60 21.71 27.04
CA THR A 195 -24.03 20.57 27.81
C THR A 195 -24.94 19.40 28.28
N PRO A 196 -24.42 18.21 28.69
CA PRO A 196 -23.02 17.71 28.74
C PRO A 196 -22.77 16.32 28.06
N HIS A 197 -21.54 15.81 28.17
CA HIS A 197 -21.14 14.43 27.87
C HIS A 197 -21.88 13.38 28.72
N CYS A 198 -22.09 12.19 28.15
CA CYS A 198 -21.76 10.90 28.79
C CYS A 198 -21.65 9.80 27.72
N VAL A 199 -20.56 9.01 27.74
CA VAL A 199 -20.39 7.81 26.92
C VAL A 199 -20.56 6.61 27.84
N SER A 200 -21.53 5.75 27.56
CA SER A 200 -21.72 4.46 28.23
C SER A 200 -21.63 3.36 27.19
N GLU A 201 -20.72 2.40 27.41
CA GLU A 201 -20.57 1.20 26.59
C GLU A 201 -21.58 0.13 27.05
N ASP A 202 -22.77 0.11 26.46
CA ASP A 202 -23.75 -0.95 26.73
C ASP A 202 -23.54 -2.17 25.81
N ILE A 203 -22.83 -3.16 26.35
CA ILE A 203 -22.76 -4.52 25.81
C ILE A 203 -24.16 -5.14 25.91
N THR A 204 -24.85 -5.29 24.79
CA THR A 204 -26.13 -6.00 24.71
C THR A 204 -25.92 -7.40 24.14
N GLU A 205 -26.23 -8.41 24.97
CA GLU A 205 -26.24 -9.82 24.57
C GLU A 205 -27.30 -10.06 23.50
N MET A 206 -26.92 -10.70 22.39
CA MET A 206 -27.84 -11.00 21.30
C MET A 206 -28.50 -12.36 21.57
N GLU A 207 -29.77 -12.36 21.99
CA GLU A 207 -30.56 -13.56 22.15
C GLU A 207 -30.65 -14.34 20.82
N ARG A 208 -30.50 -15.67 20.88
CA ARG A 208 -30.60 -16.52 19.70
C ARG A 208 -32.06 -16.70 19.30
N THR A 209 -32.39 -16.27 18.09
CA THR A 209 -33.55 -16.77 17.34
C THR A 209 -33.03 -17.58 16.17
N ASP A 210 -33.35 -18.87 16.14
CA ASP A 210 -32.95 -19.80 15.08
C ASP A 210 -33.81 -19.56 13.82
N ASP A 211 -33.24 -18.93 12.80
CA ASP A 211 -33.70 -19.03 11.41
C ASP A 211 -32.50 -18.75 10.47
N ILE A 212 -31.87 -19.83 9.98
CA ILE A 212 -30.58 -19.79 9.27
C ILE A 212 -30.83 -20.00 7.76
N TYR A 213 -31.21 -18.93 7.06
CA TYR A 213 -31.16 -18.84 5.59
C TYR A 213 -30.94 -17.40 5.12
N GLY A 214 -29.89 -17.15 4.33
CA GLY A 214 -29.76 -15.98 3.44
C GLY A 214 -29.82 -14.55 4.04
N VAL A 215 -29.86 -14.38 5.36
CA VAL A 215 -30.22 -13.09 5.99
C VAL A 215 -29.24 -11.96 5.62
N LEU A 216 -29.81 -10.90 5.02
CA LEU A 216 -29.12 -9.67 4.65
C LEU A 216 -28.67 -8.89 5.89
N THR A 217 -27.45 -9.13 6.36
CA THR A 217 -26.87 -8.39 7.49
C THR A 217 -26.57 -6.93 7.11
N ARG A 218 -27.07 -5.97 7.88
CA ARG A 218 -26.62 -4.57 7.82
C ARG A 218 -25.12 -4.52 8.14
N GLY A 219 -24.33 -3.92 7.25
CA GLY A 219 -22.87 -3.83 7.41
C GLY A 219 -22.46 -2.85 8.51
N LYS A 220 -21.18 -2.91 8.91
CA LYS A 220 -20.58 -1.79 9.67
C LYS A 220 -20.52 -0.55 8.78
N ARG A 221 -20.91 0.58 9.37
CA ARG A 221 -21.05 1.90 8.72
C ARG A 221 -19.73 2.33 8.05
N ASP A 222 -19.79 2.78 6.80
CA ASP A 222 -18.67 3.50 6.16
C ASP A 222 -18.87 5.01 6.39
N ALA A 223 -18.00 5.63 7.20
CA ALA A 223 -18.01 7.06 7.51
C ALA A 223 -17.72 7.98 6.29
N ARG A 224 -17.52 7.37 5.11
CA ARG A 224 -17.39 8.04 3.81
C ARG A 224 -18.72 8.15 3.06
N GLU A 225 -19.75 7.36 3.40
CA GLU A 225 -21.10 7.47 2.82
C GLU A 225 -22.01 8.45 3.62
N GLU A 226 -21.73 8.73 4.90
CA GLU A 226 -22.62 9.51 5.80
C GLU A 226 -22.99 10.92 5.27
N GLU A 227 -22.03 11.73 4.83
CA GLU A 227 -22.27 13.12 4.39
C GLU A 227 -22.66 13.21 2.90
N ASP A 228 -22.42 12.14 2.14
CA ASP A 228 -22.46 12.11 0.67
C ASP A 228 -23.88 11.83 0.13
N GLU A 229 -24.79 11.36 1.00
CA GLU A 229 -26.22 11.21 0.75
C GLU A 229 -27.01 12.46 1.22
N GLU A 230 -26.67 13.07 2.36
CA GLU A 230 -27.34 14.31 2.86
C GLU A 230 -27.07 15.54 1.98
N ARG A 231 -25.90 15.64 1.34
CA ARG A 231 -25.56 16.80 0.47
C ARG A 231 -26.17 16.71 -0.93
N SER A 232 -26.94 15.67 -1.25
CA SER A 232 -27.44 15.40 -2.61
C SER A 232 -28.59 16.32 -3.07
N GLU A 233 -29.14 17.17 -2.19
CA GLU A 233 -30.33 18.00 -2.48
C GLU A 233 -30.10 19.18 -3.46
N TRP A 234 -28.84 19.45 -3.86
CA TRP A 234 -28.47 20.65 -4.65
C TRP A 234 -27.65 20.35 -5.92
N CYS A 235 -27.58 19.10 -6.36
CA CYS A 235 -26.92 18.74 -7.64
C CYS A 235 -27.91 18.80 -8.82
N ASP A 236 -27.37 19.01 -10.03
CA ASP A 236 -28.09 18.71 -11.28
C ASP A 236 -28.51 17.23 -11.26
N ASP A 237 -29.78 16.93 -11.61
CA ASP A 237 -30.28 15.57 -11.84
C ASP A 237 -29.34 14.80 -12.78
N GLY A 238 -28.77 15.53 -13.75
CA GLY A 238 -27.76 15.08 -14.68
C GLY A 238 -26.47 14.54 -14.04
N GLU A 239 -26.13 14.88 -12.80
CA GLU A 239 -24.91 14.40 -12.13
C GLU A 239 -25.16 13.20 -11.19
N VAL A 240 -26.33 13.13 -10.55
CA VAL A 240 -26.67 12.11 -9.55
C VAL A 240 -26.64 10.69 -10.16
N TRP A 241 -27.32 10.47 -11.28
CA TRP A 241 -27.30 9.18 -12.00
C TRP A 241 -25.90 8.80 -12.52
N ARG A 242 -25.08 9.76 -12.98
CA ARG A 242 -23.69 9.51 -13.42
C ARG A 242 -22.84 8.98 -12.26
N LYS A 243 -22.97 9.57 -11.06
CA LYS A 243 -22.31 9.13 -9.82
C LYS A 243 -22.69 7.69 -9.47
N GLU A 244 -23.98 7.33 -9.54
CA GLU A 244 -24.46 5.98 -9.24
C GLU A 244 -24.05 4.94 -10.30
N ALA A 245 -24.02 5.29 -11.59
CA ALA A 245 -23.48 4.43 -12.64
C ALA A 245 -21.99 4.13 -12.42
N MET A 246 -21.20 5.14 -12.05
CA MET A 246 -19.77 4.98 -11.73
C MET A 246 -19.52 4.15 -10.46
N LYS A 247 -20.32 4.33 -9.40
CA LYS A 247 -20.30 3.47 -8.20
C LYS A 247 -20.58 2.01 -8.57
N THR A 248 -21.59 1.77 -9.41
CA THR A 248 -21.97 0.43 -9.89
C THR A 248 -20.84 -0.23 -10.68
N LEU A 249 -20.20 0.49 -11.61
CA LEU A 249 -19.02 0.00 -12.33
C LEU A 249 -17.86 -0.36 -11.39
N CYS A 250 -17.57 0.49 -10.40
CA CYS A 250 -16.50 0.21 -9.42
C CYS A 250 -16.75 -1.12 -8.69
N ASN A 251 -17.98 -1.38 -8.25
CA ASN A 251 -18.37 -2.63 -7.59
C ASN A 251 -18.18 -3.84 -8.53
N ILE A 252 -18.67 -3.75 -9.77
CA ILE A 252 -18.58 -4.84 -10.76
C ILE A 252 -17.12 -5.20 -11.05
N ILE A 253 -16.27 -4.20 -11.32
CA ILE A 253 -14.85 -4.39 -11.65
C ILE A 253 -14.06 -4.90 -10.44
N TYR A 254 -14.34 -4.39 -9.23
CA TYR A 254 -13.69 -4.86 -8.01
C TYR A 254 -14.02 -6.33 -7.69
N ASN A 255 -15.28 -6.74 -7.90
CA ASN A 255 -15.75 -8.07 -7.49
C ASN A 255 -15.66 -9.17 -8.56
N SER A 256 -15.44 -8.86 -9.85
CA SER A 256 -15.41 -9.84 -10.93
C SER A 256 -14.19 -9.74 -11.84
N GLN A 257 -13.35 -10.77 -11.84
CA GLN A 257 -12.22 -10.90 -12.77
C GLN A 257 -12.68 -10.88 -14.24
N ARG A 258 -13.78 -11.58 -14.57
CA ARG A 258 -14.35 -11.59 -15.92
C ARG A 258 -14.76 -10.18 -16.36
N ALA A 259 -15.28 -9.35 -15.44
CA ALA A 259 -15.59 -7.96 -15.77
C ALA A 259 -14.34 -7.09 -16.00
N GLN A 260 -13.25 -7.33 -15.28
CA GLN A 260 -11.96 -6.66 -15.51
C GLN A 260 -11.42 -7.00 -16.93
N GLU A 261 -11.54 -8.26 -17.35
CA GLU A 261 -11.15 -8.71 -18.69
C GLU A 261 -12.02 -8.07 -19.78
N ARG A 262 -13.35 -8.01 -19.61
CA ARG A 262 -14.24 -7.29 -20.55
C ARG A 262 -13.94 -5.79 -20.58
N ALA A 263 -13.71 -5.13 -19.43
CA ALA A 263 -13.36 -3.71 -19.39
C ALA A 263 -12.07 -3.38 -20.15
N SER A 264 -11.10 -4.30 -20.14
CA SER A 264 -9.89 -4.20 -20.96
C SER A 264 -10.21 -4.37 -22.46
N ALA A 265 -10.96 -5.41 -22.83
CA ALA A 265 -11.35 -5.66 -24.22
C ALA A 265 -12.19 -4.51 -24.84
N LEU A 266 -13.08 -3.91 -24.03
CA LEU A 266 -13.95 -2.80 -24.40
C LEU A 266 -13.27 -1.43 -24.39
N ARG A 267 -11.96 -1.37 -24.08
CA ARG A 267 -11.15 -0.14 -24.05
C ARG A 267 -11.78 0.98 -23.21
N LEU A 268 -12.26 0.67 -22.00
CA LEU A 268 -12.80 1.69 -21.10
C LEU A 268 -11.75 2.69 -20.62
N LEU A 269 -10.48 2.26 -20.52
CA LEU A 269 -9.38 3.07 -19.99
C LEU A 269 -9.13 4.37 -20.79
N PRO A 270 -8.97 4.36 -22.13
CA PRO A 270 -8.87 5.59 -22.92
C PRO A 270 -10.04 6.54 -22.72
N GLY A 271 -11.29 6.03 -22.74
CA GLY A 271 -12.48 6.86 -22.57
C GLY A 271 -12.55 7.53 -21.19
N LEU A 272 -12.14 6.81 -20.15
CA LEU A 272 -12.03 7.33 -18.79
C LEU A 272 -10.89 8.36 -18.66
N SER A 273 -9.77 8.12 -19.34
CA SER A 273 -8.60 9.01 -19.32
C SER A 273 -8.89 10.33 -20.03
N GLU A 274 -9.57 10.31 -21.19
CA GLU A 274 -10.03 11.53 -21.86
C GLU A 274 -11.06 12.30 -21.02
N LYS A 275 -12.01 11.59 -20.38
CA LYS A 275 -12.97 12.23 -19.47
C LYS A 275 -12.28 12.96 -18.32
N LEU A 276 -11.25 12.34 -17.72
CA LEU A 276 -10.44 12.98 -16.69
C LEU A 276 -9.64 14.18 -17.23
N LYS A 277 -9.07 14.11 -18.44
CA LYS A 277 -8.40 15.27 -19.08
C LYS A 277 -9.35 16.44 -19.31
N ASP A 278 -10.58 16.17 -19.74
CA ASP A 278 -11.62 17.21 -19.88
C ASP A 278 -11.99 17.80 -18.51
N GLY A 279 -12.12 16.95 -17.48
CA GLY A 279 -12.34 17.40 -16.09
C GLY A 279 -11.20 18.26 -15.54
N ILE A 280 -9.93 17.97 -15.89
CA ILE A 280 -8.77 18.77 -15.47
C ILE A 280 -8.78 20.18 -16.09
N ARG A 281 -9.45 20.36 -17.23
CA ARG A 281 -9.59 21.67 -17.89
C ARG A 281 -10.78 22.48 -17.37
N SER A 282 -11.65 21.88 -16.53
CA SER A 282 -12.80 22.56 -15.95
C SER A 282 -12.40 23.47 -14.79
N VAL A 283 -13.13 24.58 -14.61
CA VAL A 283 -12.94 25.53 -13.50
C VAL A 283 -13.39 24.92 -12.16
N SER A 284 -14.37 24.01 -12.18
CA SER A 284 -14.77 23.20 -11.04
C SER A 284 -14.66 21.71 -11.36
N PRO A 285 -14.17 20.87 -10.43
CA PRO A 285 -14.16 19.42 -10.63
C PRO A 285 -15.60 18.89 -10.66
N PRO A 286 -15.99 18.09 -11.67
CA PRO A 286 -17.35 17.57 -11.79
C PRO A 286 -17.71 16.69 -10.60
N SER A 287 -18.97 16.72 -10.15
CA SER A 287 -19.38 15.86 -9.06
C SER A 287 -19.30 14.39 -9.50
N GLY A 288 -18.73 13.54 -8.64
CA GLY A 288 -18.40 12.16 -8.98
C GLY A 288 -17.00 11.89 -9.54
N GLN A 289 -16.14 12.90 -9.76
CA GLN A 289 -14.73 12.69 -10.20
C GLN A 289 -13.94 11.70 -9.31
N PHE A 290 -14.27 11.63 -8.00
CA PHE A 290 -13.71 10.62 -7.10
C PHE A 290 -13.95 9.17 -7.58
N TYR A 291 -15.12 8.86 -8.13
CA TYR A 291 -15.45 7.52 -8.63
C TYR A 291 -14.81 7.23 -10.00
N GLU A 292 -14.48 8.27 -10.78
CA GLU A 292 -13.66 8.14 -11.99
C GLU A 292 -12.22 7.76 -11.64
N LEU A 293 -11.63 8.45 -10.65
CA LEU A 293 -10.32 8.14 -10.10
C LEU A 293 -10.28 6.75 -9.44
N ARG A 294 -11.34 6.38 -8.69
CA ARG A 294 -11.46 5.04 -8.10
C ARG A 294 -11.58 3.95 -9.17
N LEU A 295 -12.33 4.16 -10.25
CA LEU A 295 -12.38 3.20 -11.36
C LEU A 295 -11.01 3.08 -12.04
N LEU A 296 -10.31 4.19 -12.25
CA LEU A 296 -8.95 4.20 -12.81
C LEU A 296 -7.96 3.47 -11.91
N PHE A 297 -8.06 3.64 -10.59
CA PHE A 297 -7.30 2.88 -9.60
C PHE A 297 -7.58 1.38 -9.69
N LEU A 298 -8.85 0.97 -9.73
CA LEU A 298 -9.23 -0.44 -9.83
C LEU A 298 -8.68 -1.09 -11.11
N LEU A 299 -8.85 -0.43 -12.27
CA LEU A 299 -8.35 -0.94 -13.55
C LEU A 299 -6.81 -1.08 -13.55
N THR A 300 -6.08 -0.09 -13.02
CA THR A 300 -4.60 -0.11 -12.99
C THR A 300 -4.00 -1.00 -11.88
N ALA A 301 -4.74 -1.21 -10.79
CA ALA A 301 -4.36 -2.13 -9.73
C ALA A 301 -4.51 -3.58 -10.18
N LEU A 302 -5.68 -3.91 -10.74
CA LEU A 302 -6.10 -5.29 -11.04
C LEU A 302 -5.56 -5.82 -12.38
N ARG A 303 -5.28 -4.94 -13.37
CA ARG A 303 -4.84 -5.34 -14.73
C ARG A 303 -3.49 -4.70 -15.11
N PRO A 304 -2.37 -5.46 -15.07
CA PRO A 304 -1.03 -4.95 -15.38
C PRO A 304 -0.84 -4.44 -16.81
N GLU A 305 -1.65 -4.89 -17.77
CA GLU A 305 -1.68 -4.37 -19.13
C GLU A 305 -2.29 -2.96 -19.21
N LEU A 306 -3.37 -2.69 -18.48
CA LEU A 306 -4.00 -1.37 -18.41
C LEU A 306 -3.09 -0.36 -17.70
N ARG A 307 -2.35 -0.80 -16.70
CA ARG A 307 -1.28 -0.01 -16.05
C ARG A 307 -0.17 0.38 -17.04
N ARG A 308 0.29 -0.55 -17.88
CA ARG A 308 1.31 -0.25 -18.93
C ARG A 308 0.77 0.69 -19.99
N GLN A 309 -0.47 0.48 -20.44
CA GLN A 309 -1.15 1.37 -21.38
C GLN A 309 -1.25 2.80 -20.83
N LEU A 310 -1.73 2.98 -19.59
CA LEU A 310 -1.84 4.32 -18.99
C LEU A 310 -0.46 5.00 -18.85
N ARG A 311 0.61 4.25 -18.54
CA ARG A 311 1.97 4.80 -18.51
C ARG A 311 2.42 5.28 -19.91
N GLN A 312 2.13 4.51 -20.97
CA GLN A 312 2.44 4.87 -22.35
C GLN A 312 1.63 6.09 -22.85
N GLU A 313 0.37 6.23 -22.43
CA GLU A 313 -0.51 7.36 -22.77
C GLU A 313 -0.21 8.66 -21.98
N ARG A 314 1.04 8.84 -21.53
CA ARG A 314 1.53 9.94 -20.66
C ARG A 314 0.70 10.12 -19.37
N GLY A 315 0.14 9.03 -18.83
CA GLY A 315 -0.75 9.06 -17.65
C GLY A 315 -0.12 9.65 -16.38
N VAL A 316 1.20 9.54 -16.19
CA VAL A 316 1.90 10.22 -15.08
C VAL A 316 1.73 11.74 -15.21
N SER A 317 1.95 12.33 -16.38
CA SER A 317 1.78 13.77 -16.61
C SER A 317 0.34 14.22 -16.42
N MET A 318 -0.64 13.42 -16.86
CA MET A 318 -2.06 13.68 -16.64
C MET A 318 -2.41 13.70 -15.14
N LEU A 319 -1.94 12.70 -14.39
CA LEU A 319 -2.24 12.56 -12.96
C LEU A 319 -1.49 13.59 -12.11
N THR A 320 -0.26 13.99 -12.47
CA THR A 320 0.43 15.11 -11.83
C THR A 320 -0.35 16.41 -12.02
N ALA A 321 -0.83 16.71 -13.23
CA ALA A 321 -1.67 17.88 -13.49
C ALA A 321 -3.01 17.83 -12.72
N ALA A 322 -3.63 16.64 -12.62
CA ALA A 322 -4.82 16.45 -11.79
C ALA A 322 -4.56 16.70 -10.30
N LEU A 323 -3.40 16.29 -9.78
CA LEU A 323 -3.02 16.50 -8.38
C LEU A 323 -2.73 17.98 -8.11
N GLU A 324 -2.05 18.66 -9.02
CA GLU A 324 -1.78 20.11 -8.96
C GLU A 324 -3.07 20.92 -8.91
N GLN A 325 -4.02 20.64 -9.81
CA GLN A 325 -5.33 21.30 -9.82
C GLN A 325 -6.14 20.96 -8.57
N CYS A 326 -6.16 19.69 -8.15
CA CYS A 326 -6.93 19.25 -6.99
C CYS A 326 -6.47 19.91 -5.68
N LEU A 327 -5.19 20.24 -5.56
CA LEU A 327 -4.60 20.89 -4.39
C LEU A 327 -4.35 22.40 -4.60
N GLU A 328 -4.84 22.98 -5.70
CA GLU A 328 -4.69 24.40 -6.07
C GLU A 328 -3.22 24.89 -5.98
N VAL A 329 -2.28 24.05 -6.44
CA VAL A 329 -0.84 24.25 -6.30
C VAL A 329 -0.35 25.53 -6.98
N GLN A 330 0.20 26.44 -6.17
CA GLN A 330 0.82 27.68 -6.65
C GLN A 330 2.34 27.53 -6.75
N TRP A 331 2.89 27.84 -7.92
CA TRP A 331 4.33 27.71 -8.22
C TRP A 331 5.06 29.04 -8.02
N ALA A 332 6.09 29.04 -7.18
CA ALA A 332 7.04 30.15 -6.99
C ALA A 332 8.27 30.05 -7.92
N ASP A 333 8.66 28.82 -8.28
CA ASP A 333 9.75 28.51 -9.21
C ASP A 333 9.50 27.12 -9.86
N VAL A 334 10.34 26.70 -10.81
CA VAL A 334 10.18 25.47 -11.64
C VAL A 334 9.88 24.20 -10.82
N TYR A 335 10.49 24.07 -9.64
CA TYR A 335 10.27 22.95 -8.70
C TYR A 335 9.96 23.45 -7.28
N GLU A 336 9.48 24.69 -7.15
CA GLU A 336 9.17 25.29 -5.85
C GLU A 336 7.70 25.69 -5.77
N VAL A 337 6.96 24.93 -4.98
CA VAL A 337 5.57 25.24 -4.59
C VAL A 337 5.58 26.24 -3.43
N VAL A 338 4.70 27.24 -3.48
CA VAL A 338 4.46 28.20 -2.40
C VAL A 338 4.10 27.44 -1.12
N ALA A 339 4.72 27.79 0.00
CA ALA A 339 4.44 27.15 1.28
C ALA A 339 2.99 27.37 1.71
N TRP A 340 2.40 26.37 2.37
CA TRP A 340 1.07 26.52 2.95
C TRP A 340 1.11 27.56 4.08
N ASP A 341 0.25 28.58 4.02
CA ASP A 341 0.16 29.59 5.06
C ASP A 341 -0.55 29.01 6.30
N SER A 342 0.04 29.20 7.49
CA SER A 342 -0.55 28.73 8.75
C SER A 342 -1.87 29.43 9.09
N GLU A 343 -2.20 30.56 8.45
CA GLU A 343 -3.49 31.22 8.58
C GLU A 343 -4.59 30.60 7.66
N SER A 344 -4.22 29.76 6.69
CA SER A 344 -5.16 29.14 5.74
C SER A 344 -5.83 27.87 6.32
N PRO A 345 -7.14 27.68 6.09
CA PRO A 345 -7.92 26.57 6.68
C PRO A 345 -7.52 25.21 6.09
N PRO A 346 -7.41 24.14 6.90
CA PRO A 346 -6.90 22.84 6.44
C PRO A 346 -7.72 22.26 5.29
N VAL A 347 -7.05 21.52 4.41
CA VAL A 347 -7.62 20.95 3.19
C VAL A 347 -8.81 20.06 3.52
N CYS A 348 -9.96 20.31 2.88
CA CYS A 348 -11.21 19.63 3.19
C CYS A 348 -11.19 18.12 2.86
N LYS A 349 -12.15 17.39 3.41
CA LYS A 349 -12.29 15.94 3.26
C LYS A 349 -12.35 15.50 1.79
N GLU A 350 -13.14 16.16 0.95
CA GLU A 350 -13.37 15.78 -0.45
C GLU A 350 -12.12 16.00 -1.33
N VAL A 351 -11.42 17.12 -1.12
CA VAL A 351 -10.15 17.40 -1.80
C VAL A 351 -9.10 16.37 -1.39
N SER A 352 -8.94 16.13 -0.08
CA SER A 352 -7.99 15.16 0.46
C SER A 352 -8.25 13.75 -0.10
N GLN A 353 -9.51 13.32 -0.18
CA GLN A 353 -9.90 12.03 -0.76
C GLN A 353 -9.60 11.93 -2.27
N ARG A 354 -9.86 12.97 -3.07
CA ARG A 354 -9.48 12.99 -4.50
C ARG A 354 -7.97 12.90 -4.68
N ALA A 355 -7.19 13.67 -3.93
CA ALA A 355 -5.72 13.61 -3.95
C ALA A 355 -5.21 12.21 -3.58
N ILE A 356 -5.78 11.58 -2.54
CA ILE A 356 -5.48 10.20 -2.14
C ILE A 356 -5.75 9.19 -3.27
N GLU A 357 -6.84 9.31 -4.02
CA GLU A 357 -7.09 8.43 -5.18
C GLU A 357 -6.11 8.68 -6.33
N ILE A 358 -5.80 9.93 -6.66
CA ILE A 358 -4.78 10.27 -7.68
C ILE A 358 -3.42 9.65 -7.30
N LEU A 359 -3.01 9.76 -6.03
CA LEU A 359 -1.76 9.18 -5.53
C LEU A 359 -1.75 7.64 -5.62
N LYS A 360 -2.89 6.97 -5.38
CA LYS A 360 -3.00 5.51 -5.56
C LYS A 360 -2.83 5.09 -7.03
N VAL A 361 -3.40 5.84 -7.98
CA VAL A 361 -3.20 5.58 -9.42
C VAL A 361 -1.74 5.87 -9.81
N LEU A 362 -1.17 6.98 -9.34
CA LEU A 362 0.24 7.33 -9.56
C LEU A 362 1.16 6.20 -9.09
N PHE A 363 0.98 5.71 -7.87
CA PHE A 363 1.76 4.59 -7.33
C PHE A 363 1.65 3.34 -8.21
N ASN A 364 0.44 2.98 -8.68
CA ASN A 364 0.28 1.85 -9.59
C ASN A 364 1.12 2.02 -10.87
N VAL A 365 1.12 3.20 -11.50
CA VAL A 365 1.86 3.43 -12.77
C VAL A 365 3.36 3.66 -12.58
N THR A 366 3.81 4.23 -11.45
CA THR A 366 5.23 4.49 -11.16
C THR A 366 5.94 3.34 -10.45
N TYR A 367 5.24 2.30 -9.96
CA TYR A 367 5.81 1.21 -9.16
C TYR A 367 7.13 0.60 -9.71
N SER A 368 7.31 0.57 -11.04
CA SER A 368 8.50 0.01 -11.71
C SER A 368 9.59 1.05 -12.05
N SER A 369 9.30 2.35 -11.95
CA SER A 369 10.17 3.44 -12.41
C SER A 369 11.48 3.54 -11.62
N HIS A 370 11.48 3.23 -10.32
CA HIS A 370 12.69 3.27 -9.49
C HIS A 370 13.86 2.38 -9.98
N THR A 371 13.60 1.36 -10.81
CA THR A 371 14.64 0.49 -11.39
C THR A 371 15.22 1.01 -12.71
N GLN A 372 14.65 2.07 -13.27
CA GLN A 372 14.97 2.60 -14.60
C GLN A 372 15.64 3.97 -14.45
N GLN A 373 16.70 4.22 -15.23
CA GLN A 373 17.18 5.59 -15.42
C GLN A 373 16.17 6.33 -16.32
N PRO A 374 15.52 7.41 -15.84
CA PRO A 374 14.63 8.20 -16.68
C PRO A 374 15.43 8.98 -17.72
N ASP A 375 14.81 9.25 -18.87
CA ASP A 375 15.32 10.25 -19.82
C ASP A 375 15.10 11.69 -19.30
N GLU A 376 15.48 12.70 -20.08
CA GLU A 376 15.37 14.10 -19.64
C GLU A 376 13.92 14.57 -19.47
N GLU A 377 12.97 14.09 -20.29
CA GLU A 377 11.55 14.42 -20.17
C GLU A 377 10.94 13.76 -18.92
N ASP A 378 11.15 12.46 -18.74
CA ASP A 378 10.68 11.71 -17.57
C ASP A 378 11.35 12.23 -16.28
N ALA A 379 12.63 12.61 -16.31
CA ALA A 379 13.32 13.16 -15.14
C ALA A 379 12.77 14.53 -14.73
N ALA A 380 12.42 15.39 -15.69
CA ALA A 380 11.75 16.67 -15.40
C ALA A 380 10.32 16.45 -14.87
N LEU A 381 9.57 15.51 -15.45
CA LEU A 381 8.24 15.13 -15.00
C LEU A 381 8.26 14.55 -13.56
N TYR A 382 9.19 13.65 -13.25
CA TYR A 382 9.33 13.08 -11.91
C TYR A 382 9.80 14.12 -10.88
N ARG A 383 10.64 15.08 -11.25
CA ARG A 383 11.00 16.22 -10.37
C ARG A 383 9.82 17.14 -10.09
N ARG A 384 9.01 17.46 -11.10
CA ARG A 384 7.75 18.22 -10.91
C ARG A 384 6.79 17.48 -10.00
N LEU A 385 6.59 16.18 -10.22
CA LEU A 385 5.80 15.34 -9.32
C LEU A 385 6.39 15.31 -7.90
N ALA A 386 7.71 15.21 -7.73
CA ALA A 386 8.35 15.25 -6.41
C ALA A 386 8.13 16.59 -5.67
N ALA A 387 8.08 17.74 -6.38
CA ALA A 387 7.72 19.02 -5.79
C ALA A 387 6.26 19.05 -5.28
N VAL A 388 5.31 18.46 -6.03
CA VAL A 388 3.91 18.33 -5.60
C VAL A 388 3.79 17.38 -4.41
N LEU A 389 4.51 16.25 -4.42
CA LEU A 389 4.57 15.32 -3.30
C LEU A 389 5.20 15.95 -2.04
N ARG A 390 6.21 16.82 -2.19
CA ARG A 390 6.78 17.64 -1.09
C ARG A 390 5.71 18.51 -0.45
N HIS A 391 4.82 19.11 -1.25
CA HIS A 391 3.69 19.88 -0.76
C HIS A 391 2.67 18.96 -0.04
N CYS A 392 2.31 17.81 -0.61
CA CYS A 392 1.43 16.82 0.04
C CYS A 392 1.92 16.32 1.41
N LEU A 393 3.24 16.23 1.64
CA LEU A 393 3.80 15.86 2.96
C LEU A 393 3.63 16.92 4.04
N LEU A 394 3.50 18.19 3.65
CA LEU A 394 3.45 19.36 4.53
C LEU A 394 2.05 19.96 4.67
N LEU A 395 1.10 19.56 3.82
CA LEU A 395 -0.29 19.99 3.86
C LEU A 395 -1.04 19.47 5.11
N PRO A 396 -1.73 20.36 5.87
CA PRO A 396 -2.67 19.95 6.90
C PRO A 396 -4.03 19.60 6.27
N CYS A 397 -4.56 18.40 6.56
CA CYS A 397 -5.92 18.01 6.16
C CYS A 397 -6.90 18.12 7.33
N GLN A 398 -8.20 18.14 7.00
CA GLN A 398 -9.29 18.10 7.97
C GLN A 398 -9.33 16.75 8.71
N GLY A 399 -8.52 16.62 9.75
CA GLY A 399 -8.40 15.42 10.61
C GLY A 399 -7.05 14.72 10.49
N GLU A 400 -6.56 14.18 11.61
CA GLU A 400 -5.26 13.50 11.69
C GLU A 400 -5.22 12.23 10.83
N GLU A 401 -6.31 11.45 10.80
CA GLU A 401 -6.38 10.22 10.00
C GLU A 401 -6.24 10.48 8.49
N LEU A 402 -6.92 11.51 7.96
CA LEU A 402 -6.82 11.89 6.55
C LEU A 402 -5.44 12.48 6.22
N THR A 403 -4.86 13.26 7.14
CA THR A 403 -3.48 13.76 7.00
C THR A 403 -2.49 12.59 6.91
N GLU A 404 -2.64 11.56 7.75
CA GLU A 404 -1.78 10.38 7.71
C GLU A 404 -2.07 9.42 6.53
N GLU A 405 -3.30 9.35 6.03
CA GLU A 405 -3.64 8.61 4.79
C GLU A 405 -2.99 9.30 3.58
N LEU A 406 -3.09 10.64 3.48
CA LEU A 406 -2.45 11.44 2.42
C LEU A 406 -0.92 11.31 2.46
N GLN A 407 -0.31 11.54 3.63
CA GLN A 407 1.14 11.35 3.82
C GLN A 407 1.57 9.92 3.46
N GLY A 408 0.78 8.92 3.85
CA GLY A 408 1.05 7.51 3.52
C GLY A 408 1.08 7.22 2.02
N GLN A 409 0.09 7.69 1.26
CA GLN A 409 0.11 7.52 -0.20
C GLN A 409 1.20 8.35 -0.87
N THR A 410 1.49 9.53 -0.33
CA THR A 410 2.58 10.40 -0.81
C THR A 410 3.94 9.71 -0.68
N VAL A 411 4.23 9.10 0.48
CA VAL A 411 5.44 8.29 0.71
C VAL A 411 5.50 7.07 -0.22
N ASN A 412 4.37 6.40 -0.46
CA ASN A 412 4.32 5.27 -1.41
C ASN A 412 4.76 5.73 -2.81
N VAL A 413 4.22 6.83 -3.34
CA VAL A 413 4.62 7.36 -4.65
C VAL A 413 6.10 7.77 -4.65
N LEU A 414 6.57 8.50 -3.62
CA LEU A 414 7.98 8.89 -3.50
C LEU A 414 8.94 7.70 -3.53
N SER A 415 8.60 6.60 -2.85
CA SER A 415 9.39 5.36 -2.83
C SER A 415 9.46 4.64 -4.19
N ALA A 416 8.59 4.99 -5.15
CA ALA A 416 8.55 4.43 -6.49
C ALA A 416 9.26 5.31 -7.55
N LEU A 417 9.68 6.53 -7.21
CA LEU A 417 10.37 7.43 -8.13
C LEU A 417 11.89 7.16 -8.20
N PRO A 418 12.57 7.49 -9.32
CA PRO A 418 14.02 7.45 -9.40
C PRO A 418 14.68 8.40 -8.40
N LEU A 419 15.67 7.91 -7.64
CA LEU A 419 16.34 8.67 -6.57
C LEU A 419 16.93 10.01 -7.04
N GLN A 420 17.42 10.08 -8.29
CA GLN A 420 17.98 11.29 -8.90
C GLN A 420 16.97 12.43 -9.13
N CYS A 421 15.67 12.18 -8.91
CA CYS A 421 14.58 13.16 -9.00
C CYS A 421 14.04 13.58 -7.63
N LEU A 422 14.58 13.01 -6.54
CA LEU A 422 14.21 13.35 -5.16
C LEU A 422 15.10 14.46 -4.56
N ASP A 423 16.07 14.96 -5.33
CA ASP A 423 16.86 16.16 -5.07
C ASP A 423 15.98 17.37 -4.72
N VAL A 424 14.85 17.50 -5.42
CA VAL A 424 13.81 18.53 -5.22
C VAL A 424 13.22 18.55 -3.80
N LEU A 425 13.25 17.44 -3.05
CA LEU A 425 12.78 17.41 -1.65
C LEU A 425 13.64 18.29 -0.73
N LEU A 426 14.89 18.55 -1.13
CA LEU A 426 15.88 19.35 -0.39
C LEU A 426 16.06 20.77 -0.95
N SER A 427 15.58 21.04 -2.16
CA SER A 427 15.75 22.32 -2.87
C SER A 427 14.80 23.44 -2.43
N ALA A 428 14.06 23.28 -1.32
CA ALA A 428 13.20 24.33 -0.78
C ALA A 428 14.04 25.48 -0.20
N ARG A 429 13.58 26.73 -0.35
CA ARG A 429 14.21 27.88 0.33
C ARG A 429 14.18 27.69 1.86
N LEU A 430 15.16 28.30 2.53
CA LEU A 430 15.16 28.44 3.98
C LEU A 430 14.33 29.66 4.36
N SER A 431 13.38 29.48 5.28
CA SER A 431 12.62 30.55 5.92
C SER A 431 12.92 30.65 7.42
N GLU A 432 12.54 31.75 8.06
CA GLU A 432 12.65 31.87 9.52
C GLU A 432 11.83 30.77 10.20
N GLY A 433 12.49 29.92 10.99
CA GLY A 433 11.87 28.75 11.64
C GLY A 433 12.01 27.43 10.86
N SER A 434 12.50 27.43 9.62
CA SER A 434 12.84 26.20 8.90
C SER A 434 13.94 25.42 9.62
N ARG A 435 13.84 24.10 9.57
CA ARG A 435 14.90 23.19 10.02
C ARG A 435 15.97 23.14 8.94
N GLU A 436 17.23 23.30 9.32
CA GLU A 436 18.37 23.20 8.40
C GLU A 436 19.42 22.19 8.85
N SER A 437 20.21 21.70 7.89
CA SER A 437 21.49 21.03 8.17
C SER A 437 22.45 21.29 7.02
N GLY A 438 23.49 22.10 7.28
CA GLY A 438 24.50 22.45 6.27
C GLY A 438 24.00 23.43 5.20
N GLY A 439 23.07 24.33 5.55
CA GLY A 439 22.46 25.29 4.62
C GLY A 439 21.41 24.68 3.68
N VAL A 440 20.94 23.46 3.95
CA VAL A 440 19.89 22.77 3.20
C VAL A 440 18.64 22.63 4.07
N ASN A 441 17.46 22.90 3.48
CA ASN A 441 16.17 22.77 4.15
C ASN A 441 15.88 21.29 4.50
N MET A 442 15.46 21.03 5.74
CA MET A 442 15.16 19.72 6.30
C MET A 442 13.69 19.57 6.75
N ASP A 443 12.80 20.49 6.39
CA ASP A 443 11.40 20.46 6.82
C ASP A 443 10.66 19.24 6.26
N CYS A 444 10.84 18.95 4.96
CA CYS A 444 10.31 17.73 4.33
C CYS A 444 10.93 16.46 4.95
N VAL A 445 12.25 16.47 5.18
CA VAL A 445 13.01 15.37 5.79
C VAL A 445 12.53 15.08 7.23
N HIS A 446 12.23 16.13 7.98
CA HIS A 446 11.69 16.02 9.33
C HIS A 446 10.22 15.56 9.35
N SER A 447 9.38 16.01 8.41
CA SER A 447 8.00 15.50 8.27
C SER A 447 8.00 13.97 8.03
N LEU A 448 8.90 13.47 7.18
CA LEU A 448 9.09 12.03 6.97
C LEU A 448 9.54 11.28 8.24
N LEU A 449 10.37 11.89 9.08
CA LEU A 449 10.77 11.31 10.37
C LEU A 449 9.58 11.16 11.33
N LEU A 450 8.82 12.24 11.50
CA LEU A 450 7.63 12.26 12.37
C LEU A 450 6.55 11.29 11.85
N PHE A 451 6.40 11.18 10.53
CA PHE A 451 5.51 10.19 9.91
C PHE A 451 5.96 8.75 10.21
N MET A 452 7.25 8.45 10.11
CA MET A 452 7.79 7.13 10.49
C MET A 452 7.57 6.85 11.98
N GLU A 453 7.80 7.83 12.86
CA GLU A 453 7.62 7.71 14.31
C GLU A 453 6.15 7.41 14.66
N ARG A 454 5.19 8.19 14.14
CA ARG A 454 3.75 7.92 14.30
C ARG A 454 3.37 6.51 13.84
N ARG A 455 4.00 6.00 12.77
CA ARG A 455 3.75 4.65 12.23
C ARG A 455 4.40 3.53 13.05
N LEU A 456 5.50 3.79 13.75
CA LEU A 456 6.11 2.86 14.71
C LEU A 456 5.20 2.65 15.93
N ASP A 457 4.58 3.71 16.43
CA ASP A 457 3.79 3.67 17.67
C ASP A 457 2.43 2.98 17.52
N ARG A 458 1.86 2.97 16.31
CA ARG A 458 0.51 2.43 16.04
C ARG A 458 0.43 0.90 15.95
N GLY A 459 1.54 0.17 15.99
CA GLY A 459 1.65 -1.30 16.23
C GLY A 459 1.02 -2.28 15.21
N HIS A 460 0.01 -1.89 14.44
CA HIS A 460 -0.75 -2.77 13.54
C HIS A 460 -0.29 -2.65 12.08
N LYS A 461 -0.16 -3.79 11.38
CA LYS A 461 0.29 -3.88 9.97
C LYS A 461 1.63 -3.17 9.71
N LEU A 462 2.60 -3.32 10.64
CA LEU A 462 3.89 -2.62 10.60
C LEU A 462 4.65 -2.81 9.27
N LYS A 463 4.66 -4.02 8.68
CA LYS A 463 5.30 -4.28 7.39
C LYS A 463 4.79 -3.36 6.28
N GLU A 464 3.50 -3.43 5.98
CA GLU A 464 2.85 -2.61 4.93
C GLU A 464 3.03 -1.11 5.18
N ARG A 465 3.06 -0.69 6.46
CA ARG A 465 3.08 0.72 6.86
C ARG A 465 4.47 1.34 6.98
N LEU A 466 5.51 0.56 7.24
CA LEU A 466 6.87 1.03 7.50
C LEU A 466 7.85 0.75 6.35
N THR A 467 7.71 -0.34 5.60
CA THR A 467 8.66 -0.69 4.53
C THR A 467 8.86 0.44 3.50
N PRO A 468 7.81 1.13 2.99
CA PRO A 468 7.99 2.23 2.03
C PRO A 468 8.78 3.40 2.60
N VAL A 469 8.49 3.82 3.85
CA VAL A 469 9.20 4.94 4.50
C VAL A 469 10.63 4.55 4.86
N LEU A 470 10.87 3.36 5.42
CA LEU A 470 12.22 2.89 5.77
C LEU A 470 13.12 2.82 4.53
N ASN A 471 12.61 2.30 3.41
CA ASN A 471 13.36 2.23 2.15
C ASN A 471 13.65 3.64 1.60
N LEU A 472 12.63 4.50 1.51
CA LEU A 472 12.79 5.89 1.05
C LEU A 472 13.85 6.62 1.89
N LEU A 473 13.75 6.57 3.21
CA LEU A 473 14.71 7.21 4.12
C LEU A 473 16.13 6.63 3.97
N THR A 474 16.24 5.31 3.80
CA THR A 474 17.53 4.62 3.62
C THR A 474 18.23 5.07 2.34
N GLU A 475 17.52 5.08 1.21
CA GLU A 475 18.09 5.53 -0.06
C GLU A 475 18.39 7.03 -0.07
N SER A 476 17.52 7.87 0.49
CA SER A 476 17.81 9.29 0.70
C SER A 476 19.06 9.50 1.56
N CYS A 477 19.30 8.66 2.57
CA CYS A 477 20.54 8.69 3.36
C CYS A 477 21.77 8.24 2.57
N ARG A 478 21.65 7.36 1.57
CA ARG A 478 22.80 7.02 0.71
C ARG A 478 23.10 8.13 -0.29
N ALA A 479 22.07 8.71 -0.91
CA ALA A 479 22.19 9.77 -1.90
C ALA A 479 22.66 11.11 -1.31
N HIS A 480 22.05 11.57 -0.21
CA HIS A 480 22.26 12.92 0.33
C HIS A 480 22.98 12.89 1.69
N ARG A 481 24.15 13.54 1.74
CA ARG A 481 25.00 13.61 2.94
C ARG A 481 24.31 14.39 4.06
N GLU A 482 23.60 15.44 3.72
CA GLU A 482 22.96 16.40 4.61
C GLU A 482 21.75 15.76 5.30
N THR A 483 20.92 15.04 4.54
CA THR A 483 19.84 14.18 5.03
C THR A 483 20.35 13.11 5.99
N ARG A 484 21.40 12.38 5.60
CA ARG A 484 22.04 11.37 6.46
C ARG A 484 22.58 11.98 7.75
N HIS A 485 23.21 13.15 7.68
CA HIS A 485 23.72 13.88 8.84
C HIS A 485 22.58 14.32 9.77
N TYR A 486 21.51 14.88 9.22
CA TYR A 486 20.32 15.28 9.98
C TYR A 486 19.71 14.10 10.73
N PHE A 487 19.38 13.00 10.04
CA PHE A 487 18.85 11.80 10.69
C PHE A 487 19.84 11.15 11.66
N ARG A 488 21.15 11.22 11.39
CA ARG A 488 22.19 10.73 12.30
C ARG A 488 22.22 11.51 13.62
N GLN A 489 21.80 12.78 13.63
CA GLN A 489 21.61 13.57 14.86
C GLN A 489 20.28 13.24 15.56
N GLN A 490 19.18 13.12 14.82
CA GLN A 490 17.84 12.90 15.39
C GLN A 490 17.64 11.45 15.90
N ILE A 491 18.07 10.44 15.14
CA ILE A 491 17.84 9.03 15.44
C ILE A 491 18.94 8.45 16.33
N LEU A 492 20.22 8.80 16.11
CA LEU A 492 21.37 8.19 16.78
C LEU A 492 22.25 9.20 17.55
N PRO A 493 21.70 10.10 18.39
CA PRO A 493 22.50 11.12 19.08
C PRO A 493 23.70 10.53 19.84
N PRO A 494 24.79 11.28 20.06
CA PRO A 494 25.96 10.82 20.82
C PRO A 494 25.56 10.16 22.14
N LEU A 495 26.04 8.94 22.38
CA LEU A 495 25.61 8.10 23.50
C LEU A 495 26.02 8.74 24.83
N ARG A 496 25.07 9.06 25.72
CA ARG A 496 25.36 9.49 27.10
C ARG A 496 25.03 8.41 28.12
N ASP A 497 23.88 7.76 27.94
CA ASP A 497 23.47 6.60 28.72
C ASP A 497 23.79 5.29 27.96
N VAL A 498 24.44 4.38 28.67
CA VAL A 498 24.85 3.03 28.25
C VAL A 498 24.52 1.97 29.32
N ALA A 499 23.69 2.29 30.31
CA ALA A 499 23.25 1.33 31.33
C ALA A 499 22.10 0.43 30.82
N LEU A 500 21.19 1.01 30.02
CA LEU A 500 20.10 0.28 29.37
C LEU A 500 20.53 -0.35 28.06
N ARG A 501 19.89 -1.47 27.68
CA ARG A 501 20.18 -2.11 26.39
C ARG A 501 19.68 -1.25 25.21
N PRO A 502 20.31 -1.32 24.03
CA PRO A 502 19.92 -0.53 22.86
C PRO A 502 18.44 -0.67 22.44
N GLU A 503 17.82 -1.84 22.63
CA GLU A 503 16.40 -2.07 22.36
C GLU A 503 15.44 -1.51 23.45
N GLN A 504 15.95 -1.16 24.63
CA GLN A 504 15.15 -0.69 25.77
C GLN A 504 14.99 0.83 25.77
N GLY A 505 13.75 1.30 25.87
CA GLY A 505 13.38 2.72 25.84
C GLY A 505 12.43 3.08 24.70
N ASP A 506 12.05 4.36 24.65
CA ASP A 506 11.01 4.86 23.74
C ASP A 506 11.52 5.84 22.66
N THR A 507 12.84 6.05 22.56
CA THR A 507 13.40 6.85 21.45
C THR A 507 13.26 6.11 20.11
N ILE A 508 13.29 6.85 18.99
CA ILE A 508 13.30 6.27 17.64
C ILE A 508 14.42 5.21 17.49
N ARG A 509 15.61 5.42 18.07
CA ARG A 509 16.68 4.40 18.14
C ARG A 509 16.15 3.10 18.74
N ASN A 510 15.58 3.16 19.95
CA ASN A 510 15.14 1.96 20.67
C ASN A 510 14.02 1.24 19.90
N LYS A 511 13.07 2.00 19.33
CA LYS A 511 11.98 1.48 18.48
C LYS A 511 12.54 0.76 17.24
N LEU A 512 13.51 1.35 16.53
CA LEU A 512 14.14 0.72 15.36
C LEU A 512 15.02 -0.48 15.71
N VAL A 513 15.78 -0.44 16.82
CA VAL A 513 16.59 -1.59 17.27
C VAL A 513 15.69 -2.77 17.65
N ARG A 514 14.54 -2.52 18.30
CA ARG A 514 13.50 -3.57 18.53
C ARG A 514 12.99 -4.20 17.24
N LEU A 515 12.95 -3.47 16.12
CA LEU A 515 12.56 -4.04 14.83
C LEU A 515 13.63 -4.94 14.20
N MET A 516 14.92 -4.79 14.55
CA MET A 516 16.00 -5.63 14.01
C MET A 516 15.85 -7.12 14.38
N THR A 517 15.12 -7.41 15.46
CA THR A 517 14.80 -8.76 15.94
C THR A 517 13.33 -9.15 15.70
N HIS A 518 12.60 -8.40 14.86
CA HIS A 518 11.22 -8.70 14.49
C HIS A 518 11.09 -10.00 13.67
N VAL A 519 9.92 -10.63 13.73
CA VAL A 519 9.63 -11.93 13.11
C VAL A 519 9.64 -11.84 11.57
N ASP A 520 9.06 -10.76 11.02
CA ASP A 520 9.09 -10.49 9.57
C ASP A 520 10.49 -10.13 9.08
N THR A 521 10.95 -10.85 8.06
CA THR A 521 12.32 -10.78 7.54
C THR A 521 12.62 -9.54 6.71
N GLU A 522 11.62 -8.93 6.09
CA GLU A 522 11.79 -7.70 5.32
C GLU A 522 11.87 -6.50 6.28
N LEU A 523 10.91 -6.38 7.20
CA LEU A 523 10.86 -5.27 8.15
C LEU A 523 12.12 -5.18 9.02
N LYS A 524 12.63 -6.33 9.49
CA LYS A 524 13.87 -6.37 10.28
C LYS A 524 15.10 -5.97 9.45
N HIS A 525 15.12 -6.33 8.17
CA HIS A 525 16.19 -5.94 7.25
C HIS A 525 16.15 -4.44 6.97
N CYS A 526 15.00 -3.87 6.61
CA CYS A 526 14.82 -2.43 6.38
C CYS A 526 15.21 -1.58 7.60
N ALA A 527 14.82 -1.99 8.81
CA ALA A 527 15.18 -1.27 10.03
C ALA A 527 16.70 -1.32 10.33
N ALA A 528 17.31 -2.51 10.21
CA ALA A 528 18.75 -2.69 10.37
C ALA A 528 19.55 -1.91 9.30
N GLU A 529 19.05 -1.88 8.07
CA GLU A 529 19.69 -1.23 6.93
C GLU A 529 19.76 0.30 7.10
N LEU A 530 18.66 0.94 7.49
CA LEU A 530 18.61 2.37 7.78
C LEU A 530 19.67 2.74 8.83
N LEU A 531 19.72 1.98 9.94
CA LEU A 531 20.67 2.21 11.02
C LEU A 531 22.14 1.98 10.58
N PHE A 532 22.39 1.02 9.70
CA PHE A 532 23.73 0.76 9.14
C PHE A 532 24.18 1.90 8.22
N VAL A 533 23.31 2.41 7.35
CA VAL A 533 23.61 3.58 6.48
C VAL A 533 23.84 4.85 7.30
N LEU A 534 23.05 5.09 8.36
CA LEU A 534 23.30 6.19 9.30
C LEU A 534 24.65 6.06 10.01
N CYS A 535 25.10 4.83 10.26
CA CYS A 535 26.44 4.53 10.75
C CYS A 535 27.54 4.57 9.67
N LYS A 536 27.30 5.20 8.50
CA LYS A 536 28.21 5.23 7.34
C LYS A 536 28.70 3.84 6.91
N GLU A 537 27.84 2.81 7.03
CA GLU A 537 28.15 1.42 6.69
C GLU A 537 29.39 0.84 7.43
N ASN A 538 29.69 1.38 8.62
CA ASN A 538 30.81 0.95 9.46
C ASN A 538 30.34 0.01 10.58
N VAL A 539 30.90 -1.20 10.61
CA VAL A 539 30.53 -2.26 11.58
C VAL A 539 30.72 -1.81 13.03
N GLY A 540 31.85 -1.17 13.37
CA GLY A 540 32.13 -0.71 14.74
C GLY A 540 31.12 0.33 15.24
N ARG A 541 30.85 1.38 14.44
CA ARG A 541 29.82 2.38 14.75
C ARG A 541 28.42 1.76 14.81
N PHE A 542 28.11 0.81 13.94
CA PHE A 542 26.81 0.11 13.96
C PHE A 542 26.61 -0.71 15.24
N VAL A 543 27.60 -1.52 15.64
CA VAL A 543 27.58 -2.30 16.89
C VAL A 543 27.49 -1.37 18.11
N LYS A 544 28.24 -0.25 18.14
CA LYS A 544 28.15 0.75 19.22
C LYS A 544 26.71 1.22 19.48
N TYR A 545 25.92 1.43 18.43
CA TYR A 545 24.56 2.00 18.53
C TYR A 545 23.44 0.97 18.67
N THR A 546 23.69 -0.30 18.34
CA THR A 546 22.64 -1.34 18.24
C THR A 546 22.88 -2.54 19.15
N GLY A 547 24.11 -2.77 19.61
CA GLY A 547 24.52 -4.01 20.29
C GLY A 547 24.73 -5.15 19.29
N TYR A 548 25.80 -5.93 19.45
CA TYR A 548 26.15 -6.99 18.50
C TYR A 548 25.06 -8.07 18.39
N GLY A 549 24.34 -8.38 19.48
CA GLY A 549 23.23 -9.34 19.44
C GLY A 549 22.12 -8.95 18.47
N ASN A 550 21.76 -7.66 18.40
CA ASN A 550 20.78 -7.15 17.44
C ASN A 550 21.39 -7.01 16.04
N ALA A 551 22.64 -6.56 15.93
CA ALA A 551 23.37 -6.35 14.67
C ALA A 551 23.70 -7.64 13.91
N ALA A 552 23.93 -8.76 14.62
CA ALA A 552 24.49 -10.00 14.08
C ALA A 552 23.71 -10.54 12.87
N GLY A 553 22.38 -10.40 12.85
CA GLY A 553 21.55 -10.84 11.74
C GLY A 553 21.87 -10.13 10.42
N LEU A 554 22.07 -8.82 10.44
CA LEU A 554 22.47 -8.05 9.26
C LEU A 554 23.93 -8.32 8.86
N LEU A 555 24.82 -8.39 9.85
CA LEU A 555 26.25 -8.64 9.62
C LEU A 555 26.48 -10.03 9.00
N ALA A 556 25.77 -11.06 9.47
CA ALA A 556 25.80 -12.40 8.89
C ALA A 556 25.27 -12.42 7.45
N ALA A 557 24.12 -11.77 7.19
CA ALA A 557 23.53 -11.70 5.86
C ALA A 557 24.42 -11.00 4.84
N ARG A 558 25.30 -10.09 5.28
CA ARG A 558 26.25 -9.34 4.43
C ARG A 558 27.65 -9.94 4.34
N GLY A 559 28.00 -10.98 5.11
CA GLY A 559 29.37 -11.45 5.18
C GLY A 559 30.31 -10.45 5.86
N LEU A 560 29.86 -9.80 6.94
CA LEU A 560 30.61 -8.76 7.67
C LEU A 560 31.00 -9.20 9.09
N LEU A 561 30.91 -10.50 9.41
CA LEU A 561 31.18 -11.03 10.75
C LEU A 561 32.68 -10.99 11.12
N SER A 562 33.59 -11.07 10.15
CA SER A 562 35.05 -11.02 10.38
C SER A 562 35.57 -9.63 10.78
N GLY A 563 34.70 -8.61 10.92
CA GLY A 563 35.08 -7.24 11.27
C GLY A 563 35.89 -6.47 10.21
N ARG A 564 36.38 -7.15 9.17
CA ARG A 564 37.09 -6.57 8.03
C ARG A 564 36.09 -5.91 7.07
N SER A 565 36.25 -4.61 6.81
CA SER A 565 35.52 -3.93 5.73
C SER A 565 36.02 -4.42 4.38
N SER A 566 35.23 -5.28 3.72
CA SER A 566 35.45 -5.77 2.36
C SER A 566 34.88 -4.83 1.27
N THR A 567 34.53 -3.58 1.61
CA THR A 567 33.99 -2.59 0.66
C THR A 567 35.09 -1.85 -0.11
N PRO A 568 35.10 -1.88 -1.45
CA PRO A 568 35.98 -1.03 -2.25
C PRO A 568 35.54 0.44 -2.16
N GLN A 569 36.50 1.34 -1.93
CA GLN A 569 36.38 2.80 -1.90
C GLN A 569 35.12 3.38 -1.22
N SER A 570 35.26 3.75 0.07
CA SER A 570 34.23 4.45 0.84
C SER A 570 33.71 5.71 0.13
N LYS A 571 32.41 5.70 -0.25
CA LYS A 571 31.65 6.89 -0.65
C LYS A 571 31.44 7.90 0.48
N TYR A 572 31.84 7.56 1.71
CA TYR A 572 31.63 8.35 2.90
C TYR A 572 32.90 9.11 3.33
N SER A 573 32.72 10.39 3.66
CA SER A 573 33.76 11.27 4.20
C SER A 573 34.28 10.79 5.57
N SER A 574 35.59 10.96 5.78
CA SER A 574 36.33 10.60 7.00
C SER A 574 35.75 11.26 8.27
N ASP A 575 36.16 10.74 9.43
CA ASP A 575 35.28 10.73 10.59
C ASP A 575 35.29 11.98 11.47
N SER A 576 34.12 12.28 12.04
CA SER A 576 34.02 13.11 13.25
C SER A 576 33.93 12.14 14.42
N ASP A 577 34.75 12.34 15.45
CA ASP A 577 34.57 11.60 16.69
C ASP A 577 33.15 11.83 17.23
N SER A 578 32.49 10.75 17.63
CA SER A 578 31.13 10.73 18.17
C SER A 578 31.09 10.10 19.56
N ASP A 579 32.26 9.81 20.12
CA ASP A 579 32.40 9.30 21.48
C ASP A 579 32.28 10.48 22.45
N THR A 580 31.27 10.40 23.30
CA THR A 580 31.11 11.31 24.43
C THR A 580 32.11 10.94 25.52
N GLU A 581 32.32 11.84 26.48
CA GLU A 581 33.24 11.57 27.57
C GLU A 581 32.71 10.45 28.48
N GLU A 582 31.39 10.40 28.69
CA GLU A 582 30.69 9.33 29.38
C GLU A 582 30.88 7.97 28.67
N TYR A 583 30.81 7.94 27.34
CA TYR A 583 31.03 6.72 26.56
C TYR A 583 32.49 6.24 26.63
N ARG A 584 33.48 7.16 26.54
CA ARG A 584 34.90 6.79 26.66
C ARG A 584 35.21 6.14 28.01
N GLN A 585 34.67 6.69 29.10
CA GLN A 585 34.86 6.15 30.46
C GLN A 585 34.12 4.82 30.71
N ALA A 586 33.06 4.55 29.94
CA ALA A 586 32.30 3.30 30.01
C ALA A 586 32.82 2.21 29.07
N ARG A 587 33.51 2.56 27.98
CA ARG A 587 33.86 1.71 26.84
C ARG A 587 34.36 0.32 27.22
N ASP A 588 35.33 0.25 28.13
CA ASP A 588 35.99 -1.01 28.52
C ASP A 588 35.09 -1.92 29.40
N ARG A 589 33.95 -1.40 29.87
CA ARG A 589 32.94 -2.11 30.67
C ARG A 589 31.66 -2.43 29.88
N ILE A 590 31.58 -2.03 28.61
CA ILE A 590 30.40 -2.32 27.76
C ILE A 590 30.53 -3.72 27.16
N ASN A 591 29.57 -4.59 27.49
CA ASN A 591 29.45 -5.88 26.83
C ASN A 591 28.99 -5.66 25.37
N LEU A 592 29.84 -6.05 24.41
CA LEU A 592 29.57 -5.86 22.97
C LEU A 592 28.28 -6.56 22.50
N VAL A 593 27.92 -7.71 23.10
CA VAL A 593 26.72 -8.47 22.73
C VAL A 593 25.45 -7.75 23.17
N THR A 594 25.39 -7.31 24.42
CA THR A 594 24.19 -6.67 25.02
C THR A 594 24.14 -5.16 24.82
N GLY A 595 25.25 -4.53 24.39
CA GLY A 595 25.34 -3.10 24.08
C GLY A 595 25.24 -2.18 25.30
N ARG A 596 25.41 -2.71 26.51
CA ARG A 596 25.31 -1.98 27.78
C ARG A 596 26.52 -2.25 28.69
N VAL A 597 26.72 -1.39 29.67
CA VAL A 597 27.58 -1.67 30.83
C VAL A 597 26.94 -2.77 31.67
N GLU A 598 27.72 -3.77 32.03
CA GLU A 598 27.30 -4.83 32.95
C GLU A 598 28.16 -4.78 34.22
N GLU A 599 27.58 -5.14 35.36
CA GLU A 599 28.35 -5.29 36.59
C GLU A 599 29.32 -6.46 36.44
N PRO A 600 30.57 -6.36 36.96
CA PRO A 600 31.51 -7.46 36.91
C PRO A 600 30.93 -8.64 37.68
N GLN A 601 30.66 -9.74 36.98
CA GLN A 601 30.23 -10.98 37.62
C GLN A 601 31.40 -11.56 38.43
N PRO A 602 31.12 -12.19 39.58
CA PRO A 602 32.14 -12.96 40.30
C PRO A 602 32.67 -14.08 39.40
N ASP A 603 33.94 -14.44 39.54
CA ASP A 603 34.53 -15.52 38.75
C ASP A 603 33.84 -16.84 39.13
N PRO A 604 33.22 -17.58 38.18
CA PRO A 604 32.58 -18.87 38.46
C PRO A 604 33.52 -19.92 39.07
N MET A 605 34.85 -19.74 38.92
CA MET A 605 35.89 -20.60 39.48
C MET A 605 36.46 -20.06 40.81
N GLU A 606 35.94 -18.95 41.33
CA GLU A 606 36.39 -18.35 42.59
C GLU A 606 36.09 -19.28 43.79
N GLY A 607 37.14 -19.65 44.52
CA GLY A 607 37.04 -20.60 45.64
C GLY A 607 37.20 -22.07 45.27
N MET A 608 37.36 -22.43 43.99
CA MET A 608 37.76 -23.78 43.57
C MET A 608 39.28 -23.97 43.66
N SER A 609 39.72 -25.14 44.08
CA SER A 609 41.12 -25.58 43.95
C SER A 609 41.47 -25.90 42.50
N GLU A 610 42.76 -25.87 42.12
CA GLU A 610 43.19 -26.17 40.75
C GLU A 610 42.74 -27.57 40.28
N GLU A 611 42.75 -28.57 41.16
CA GLU A 611 42.26 -29.93 40.87
C GLU A 611 40.75 -29.95 40.56
N GLU A 612 39.95 -29.14 41.26
CA GLU A 612 38.51 -28.97 40.98
C GLU A 612 38.27 -28.21 39.67
N LYS A 613 39.12 -27.22 39.35
CA LYS A 613 39.06 -26.49 38.08
C LYS A 613 39.36 -27.41 36.89
N GLU A 614 40.40 -28.24 36.99
CA GLU A 614 40.74 -29.24 35.99
C GLU A 614 39.62 -30.27 35.81
N ALA A 615 39.05 -30.77 36.91
CA ALA A 615 37.95 -31.73 36.87
C ALA A 615 36.69 -31.16 36.19
N GLU A 616 36.31 -29.91 36.49
CA GLU A 616 35.17 -29.26 35.84
C GLU A 616 35.47 -28.91 34.38
N ALA A 617 36.70 -28.53 34.03
CA ALA A 617 37.12 -28.32 32.63
C ALA A 617 36.99 -29.60 31.79
N VAL A 618 37.47 -30.74 32.30
CA VAL A 618 37.32 -32.06 31.66
C VAL A 618 35.83 -32.42 31.49
N ARG A 619 35.01 -32.14 32.51
CA ARG A 619 33.55 -32.36 32.47
C ARG A 619 32.87 -31.49 31.42
N LEU A 620 33.24 -30.22 31.29
CA LEU A 620 32.73 -29.29 30.27
C LEU A 620 33.11 -29.76 28.86
N VAL A 621 34.35 -30.19 28.62
CA VAL A 621 34.80 -30.76 27.34
C VAL A 621 34.03 -32.04 27.01
N ALA A 622 33.82 -32.94 27.98
CA ALA A 622 33.01 -34.14 27.79
C ALA A 622 31.55 -33.80 27.42
N MET A 623 30.98 -32.76 28.04
CA MET A 623 29.63 -32.28 27.73
C MET A 623 29.53 -31.63 26.35
N PHE A 624 30.50 -30.81 25.95
CA PHE A 624 30.58 -30.22 24.61
C PHE A 624 30.70 -31.30 23.52
N ASN A 625 31.59 -32.29 23.73
CA ASN A 625 31.76 -33.43 22.85
C ASN A 625 30.47 -34.26 22.71
N ARG A 626 29.70 -34.46 23.79
CA ARG A 626 28.40 -35.13 23.72
C ARG A 626 27.41 -34.32 22.87
N LEU A 627 27.24 -33.03 23.16
CA LEU A 627 26.33 -32.15 22.40
C LEU A 627 26.69 -32.07 20.91
N SER A 628 27.98 -32.14 20.57
CA SER A 628 28.45 -32.15 19.19
C SER A 628 28.19 -33.49 18.49
N ARG A 629 28.45 -34.63 19.16
CA ARG A 629 28.12 -35.98 18.64
C ARG A 629 26.63 -36.16 18.40
N ASP A 630 25.81 -35.66 19.31
CA ASP A 630 24.34 -35.68 19.23
C ASP A 630 23.78 -34.69 18.18
N LYS A 631 24.66 -33.92 17.50
CA LYS A 631 24.33 -32.86 16.53
C LYS A 631 23.42 -31.76 17.09
N ILE A 632 23.45 -31.54 18.40
CA ILE A 632 22.73 -30.46 19.08
C ILE A 632 23.47 -29.13 18.88
N ILE A 633 24.81 -29.16 18.82
CA ILE A 633 25.66 -28.02 18.48
C ILE A 633 26.61 -28.38 17.33
N GLN A 634 26.89 -27.41 16.46
CA GLN A 634 27.91 -27.53 15.42
C GLN A 634 28.89 -26.36 15.52
N PRO A 635 30.20 -26.60 15.69
CA PRO A 635 31.21 -25.56 15.64
C PRO A 635 31.26 -24.89 14.26
N MET A 636 31.16 -23.56 14.26
CA MET A 636 31.23 -22.73 13.05
C MET A 636 32.41 -21.76 13.16
N SER A 637 33.14 -21.59 12.06
CA SER A 637 34.11 -20.51 11.87
C SER A 637 33.48 -19.36 11.08
N VAL A 638 34.16 -18.21 11.08
CA VAL A 638 33.90 -17.16 10.10
C VAL A 638 34.97 -17.26 9.01
N THR A 639 34.55 -17.33 7.74
CA THR A 639 35.47 -17.40 6.59
C THR A 639 36.17 -16.06 6.34
N PRO A 640 37.23 -16.02 5.51
CA PRO A 640 37.81 -14.76 5.04
C PRO A 640 36.79 -13.81 4.41
N ASP A 641 35.76 -14.35 3.73
CA ASP A 641 34.61 -13.63 3.16
C ASP A 641 33.55 -13.21 4.19
N GLY A 642 33.81 -13.38 5.49
CA GLY A 642 32.95 -12.95 6.58
C GLY A 642 31.64 -13.73 6.76
N ARG A 643 31.50 -14.90 6.11
CA ARG A 643 30.36 -15.80 6.22
C ARG A 643 30.61 -16.92 7.24
N LEU A 644 29.56 -17.54 7.75
CA LEU A 644 29.69 -18.70 8.65
C LEU A 644 29.85 -20.00 7.86
N ALA A 645 30.85 -20.82 8.23
CA ALA A 645 31.08 -22.16 7.68
C ALA A 645 31.39 -23.16 8.82
N PRO A 646 31.14 -24.47 8.66
CA PRO A 646 31.50 -25.47 9.68
C PRO A 646 33.01 -25.56 9.89
N LEU A 647 33.46 -25.51 11.15
CA LEU A 647 34.88 -25.53 11.53
C LEU A 647 35.61 -26.80 11.05
N CYS A 648 34.90 -27.94 11.02
CA CYS A 648 35.45 -29.24 10.65
C CYS A 648 35.90 -29.36 9.19
N GLY A 649 35.50 -28.43 8.31
CA GLY A 649 36.02 -28.35 6.93
C GLY A 649 37.35 -27.60 6.82
N ILE A 650 37.77 -26.88 7.88
CA ILE A 650 39.00 -26.07 7.87
C ILE A 650 40.11 -26.80 8.61
N MET A 651 39.83 -27.37 9.78
CA MET A 651 40.84 -28.13 10.55
C MET A 651 41.35 -29.40 9.84
N ARG A 652 40.59 -29.92 8.86
CA ARG A 652 41.06 -31.00 7.98
C ARG A 652 42.01 -30.54 6.89
N ASN A 653 41.90 -29.28 6.46
CA ASN A 653 42.79 -28.72 5.45
C ASN A 653 44.08 -28.27 6.12
N SER A 654 44.02 -27.58 7.27
CA SER A 654 45.23 -27.18 7.99
C SER A 654 46.06 -28.37 8.48
N ALA A 655 45.44 -29.48 8.90
CA ALA A 655 46.16 -30.68 9.27
C ALA A 655 46.78 -31.42 8.07
N LEU A 656 46.22 -31.26 6.86
CA LEU A 656 46.83 -31.77 5.63
C LEU A 656 47.93 -30.84 5.12
N GLU A 657 47.80 -29.52 5.30
CA GLU A 657 48.86 -28.55 5.01
C GLU A 657 50.04 -28.71 5.98
N GLU A 658 49.79 -29.00 7.27
CA GLU A 658 50.83 -29.36 8.26
C GLU A 658 51.46 -30.74 7.94
N GLU A 659 50.70 -31.76 7.51
CA GLU A 659 51.25 -33.06 7.06
C GLU A 659 52.03 -32.92 5.73
N GLU A 660 51.62 -32.06 4.79
CA GLU A 660 52.37 -31.79 3.53
C GLU A 660 53.65 -30.97 3.79
N GLU A 661 53.65 -30.00 4.71
CA GLU A 661 54.88 -29.27 5.11
C GLU A 661 55.87 -30.19 5.88
N GLU A 662 55.40 -31.11 6.74
CA GLU A 662 56.26 -32.12 7.39
C GLU A 662 56.81 -33.16 6.37
N GLU A 663 56.03 -33.59 5.37
CA GLU A 663 56.51 -34.46 4.28
C GLU A 663 57.53 -33.76 3.36
N GLU A 664 57.38 -32.45 3.07
CA GLU A 664 58.39 -31.68 2.31
C GLU A 664 59.70 -31.47 3.11
N GLU A 665 59.64 -31.27 4.44
CA GLU A 665 60.86 -31.21 5.29
C GLU A 665 61.55 -32.59 5.41
N GLU A 666 60.82 -33.71 5.48
CA GLU A 666 61.42 -35.06 5.45
C GLU A 666 62.03 -35.41 4.07
N GLU A 667 61.43 -34.99 2.95
CA GLU A 667 62.04 -35.17 1.62
C GLU A 667 63.32 -34.32 1.42
N GLU A 668 63.40 -33.10 2.00
CA GLU A 668 64.64 -32.31 1.99
C GLU A 668 65.75 -32.96 2.87
N GLU A 669 65.42 -33.52 4.04
CA GLU A 669 66.41 -34.23 4.88
C GLU A 669 66.90 -35.57 4.25
N GLU A 670 66.05 -36.33 3.55
CA GLU A 670 66.50 -37.52 2.80
C GLU A 670 67.38 -37.14 1.59
N ALA A 671 67.07 -36.05 0.88
CA ALA A 671 67.87 -35.57 -0.25
C ALA A 671 69.29 -35.13 0.16
N ASP A 672 69.44 -34.44 1.29
CA ASP A 672 70.75 -34.05 1.84
C ASP A 672 71.56 -35.27 2.34
N CYS A 673 70.91 -36.41 2.60
CA CYS A 673 71.57 -37.67 2.93
C CYS A 673 72.06 -38.47 1.71
N GLU A 674 71.40 -38.38 0.55
CA GLU A 674 71.84 -39.07 -0.68
C GLU A 674 73.01 -38.40 -1.42
N GLU A 675 73.36 -37.14 -1.12
CA GLU A 675 74.57 -36.49 -1.68
C GLU A 675 75.90 -36.87 -0.96
N VAL A 676 75.87 -37.79 0.03
CA VAL A 676 77.06 -38.17 0.85
C VAL A 676 77.34 -39.68 0.87
N ASP A 677 77.55 -40.31 -0.31
CA ASP A 677 78.24 -41.61 -0.46
C ASP A 677 79.01 -41.75 -1.80
#